data_AF-A0A1F9BXC7-F1
#
_entry.id   AF-A0A1F9BXC7-F1
#
_cell.length_a   1.000
_cell.length_b   1.000
_cell.length_c   1.000
_cell.angle_alpha   90.00
_cell.angle_beta   90.00
_cell.angle_gamma   90.00
#
_symmetry.space_group_name_H-M   'P 1'
#
loop_
_entity.id
_entity.type
_entity.pdbx_description
1 polymer ?
#
loop_
_entity_poly.entity_id
_entity_poly.type
_entity_poly.pdbx_seq_one_letter_code
_entity_poly.pdbx_strand_id
1 'polypeptide(L)'
;MSKLLILPRTIGIELVRGCNFKCLMCPVTCNAFSEPNKFQFMSLDLLEKMAAEIDRWPTIETIWFFHFGEPLAHPQYRQCLEILHHSAVARKANVIQHTNASLLEGDKAEAILDIPVIKQLTVSFDGFGDKVSYERLRGPHFDVVLKNIRQFVSRARTCRPDLRLTTCSILPREGEVPDLTVPSREVAFRQLFELFQPLGIEVQTRDMHDYSGNDKLTISGTPPPIIAGGCNFVEQDSLYFTVSGRAQPCCSVYDESFNVGYFPTRSFAELLNCEKMQRLRHRLRLDERHELPLCRECSLSLAVMGEQGMRDRWAKVDAQGEIDDLSERRHIWGKVIPTPNKVVRLDLGCGRRKLSGFIGVDHYRHPGVNVVLDLDQPLPFADDSVDLVLASNSLEHVNNLEFTMQEIYRVCRHGAQLCIISTYSNEELKVSNPPHKQVFNEHTPRFWTSSTNSAIDVDEYMHLYAKTWGLRKSKLMHPDIDFRCMKMDFFYFPEYQHLSEKEQRNARKSYWVNVCDEIMYHLMVVKEPISEQELKQLAKSVEYYDPPYVTVRRLQRHCAVLEMEVGEMRGTSAIREAELEQANIEIGRFRIKGKAIVHELDLFRNRKLTRWFNQFFEKSNLWNDILPSFQQLKDDSLMLNKGLKGYRLQPSLNLQRVSFLYYPLDLNRPDLRGILLASILDLPLTRGELGVEIVSPSNTIVAQRALPVNQIDESVPVRFDFAPIKHSDHGRFWLRVFAREIDTPVRIFELRKYSAFGLGPLQARAFCGLLFENAQR
;
A
#
# COMPACT_ATOMS: atom_id res chain seq x y z
N MET A 1 26.17 -11.43 -34.63
CA MET A 1 25.50 -11.86 -33.38
C MET A 1 24.09 -12.24 -33.77
N SER A 2 23.67 -13.45 -33.41
CA SER A 2 22.47 -14.13 -33.92
C SER A 2 21.20 -13.52 -33.33
N LYS A 3 20.37 -12.83 -34.12
CA LYS A 3 19.00 -12.42 -33.74
C LYS A 3 18.35 -13.54 -32.93
N LEU A 4 18.11 -13.34 -31.63
CA LEU A 4 17.36 -14.30 -30.83
C LEU A 4 15.95 -14.39 -31.41
N LEU A 5 15.61 -15.60 -31.81
CA LEU A 5 14.37 -15.95 -32.48
C LEU A 5 13.32 -16.16 -31.41
N ILE A 6 12.19 -15.46 -31.52
CA ILE A 6 11.01 -15.75 -30.71
C ILE A 6 10.57 -17.18 -31.06
N LEU A 7 10.43 -18.01 -30.03
CA LEU A 7 10.07 -19.42 -30.18
C LEU A 7 8.55 -19.61 -30.09
N PRO A 8 7.94 -20.46 -30.93
CA PRO A 8 6.50 -20.70 -30.86
C PRO A 8 6.10 -21.33 -29.52
N ARG A 9 5.07 -20.77 -28.88
CA ARG A 9 4.50 -21.30 -27.61
C ARG A 9 3.05 -21.72 -27.74
N THR A 10 2.28 -21.03 -28.59
CA THR A 10 0.86 -21.29 -28.80
C THR A 10 0.57 -21.42 -30.29
N ILE A 11 -0.02 -22.53 -30.71
CA ILE A 11 -0.39 -22.76 -32.12
C ILE A 11 -1.91 -22.96 -32.23
N GLY A 12 -2.55 -22.25 -33.14
CA GLY A 12 -3.93 -22.50 -33.55
C GLY A 12 -3.97 -23.20 -34.89
N ILE A 13 -4.81 -24.23 -35.01
CA ILE A 13 -4.98 -25.02 -36.24
C ILE A 13 -6.46 -25.08 -36.57
N GLU A 14 -6.86 -24.36 -37.63
CA GLU A 14 -8.19 -24.44 -38.19
C GLU A 14 -8.31 -25.71 -39.04
N LEU A 15 -8.99 -26.74 -38.51
CA LEU A 15 -9.26 -27.96 -39.28
C LEU A 15 -10.32 -27.78 -40.35
N VAL A 16 -11.33 -26.95 -40.05
CA VAL A 16 -12.49 -26.75 -40.90
C VAL A 16 -12.82 -25.27 -40.96
N ARG A 17 -12.97 -24.76 -42.18
CA ARG A 17 -13.55 -23.45 -42.46
C ARG A 17 -14.93 -23.67 -43.04
N GLY A 18 -15.94 -23.45 -42.19
CA GLY A 18 -17.34 -23.79 -42.43
C GLY A 18 -17.98 -24.37 -41.17
N CYS A 19 -19.29 -24.23 -41.03
CA CYS A 19 -20.03 -24.70 -39.86
C CYS A 19 -21.44 -25.13 -40.28
N ASN A 20 -21.99 -26.14 -39.59
CA ASN A 20 -23.37 -26.58 -39.78
C ASN A 20 -24.39 -25.73 -39.02
N PHE A 21 -23.95 -24.73 -38.26
CA PHE A 21 -24.80 -23.76 -37.54
C PHE A 21 -24.80 -22.41 -38.25
N LYS A 22 -25.73 -21.52 -37.89
CA LYS A 22 -25.76 -20.11 -38.32
C LYS A 22 -25.94 -19.18 -37.12
N CYS A 23 -24.98 -19.24 -36.19
CA CYS A 23 -25.07 -18.52 -34.92
C CYS A 23 -25.04 -17.00 -35.16
N LEU A 24 -25.80 -16.24 -34.36
CA LEU A 24 -26.05 -14.82 -34.58
C LEU A 24 -24.78 -13.95 -34.54
N MET A 25 -23.80 -14.33 -33.70
CA MET A 25 -22.54 -13.63 -33.47
C MET A 25 -21.37 -14.13 -34.35
N CYS A 26 -21.61 -15.15 -35.19
CA CYS A 26 -20.54 -15.89 -35.84
C CYS A 26 -20.12 -15.24 -37.17
N PRO A 27 -18.86 -14.84 -37.34
CA PRO A 27 -18.39 -14.20 -38.58
C PRO A 27 -18.39 -15.17 -39.76
N VAL A 28 -18.18 -16.46 -39.52
CA VAL A 28 -18.10 -17.48 -40.58
C VAL A 28 -19.43 -17.68 -41.30
N THR A 29 -20.56 -17.45 -40.61
CA THR A 29 -21.89 -17.75 -41.14
C THR A 29 -22.74 -16.50 -41.39
N CYS A 30 -22.35 -15.36 -40.81
CA CYS A 30 -23.05 -14.08 -40.97
C CYS A 30 -22.40 -13.16 -42.01
N ASN A 31 -21.07 -13.21 -42.21
CA ASN A 31 -20.39 -12.38 -43.20
C ASN A 31 -20.21 -13.09 -44.54
N ALA A 32 -20.36 -12.31 -45.63
CA ALA A 32 -20.41 -12.74 -47.04
C ALA A 32 -19.12 -13.39 -47.61
N PHE A 33 -18.14 -13.75 -46.78
CA PHE A 33 -16.87 -14.35 -47.20
C PHE A 33 -16.91 -15.88 -47.29
N SER A 34 -17.94 -16.51 -46.73
CA SER A 34 -18.27 -17.89 -47.06
C SER A 34 -19.41 -17.86 -48.06
N GLU A 35 -19.23 -18.50 -49.23
CA GLU A 35 -20.39 -19.14 -49.83
C GLU A 35 -20.89 -20.13 -48.76
N PRO A 36 -22.10 -19.96 -48.19
CA PRO A 36 -22.54 -20.70 -46.99
C PRO A 36 -22.54 -22.24 -47.14
N ASN A 37 -22.26 -22.72 -48.35
CA ASN A 37 -22.29 -24.12 -48.77
C ASN A 37 -20.91 -24.73 -49.05
N LYS A 38 -19.80 -24.01 -48.89
CA LYS A 38 -18.46 -24.54 -49.24
C LYS A 38 -17.60 -24.76 -48.00
N PHE A 39 -17.78 -25.93 -47.38
CA PHE A 39 -16.83 -26.43 -46.38
C PHE A 39 -15.44 -26.56 -47.00
N GLN A 40 -14.43 -26.04 -46.30
CA GLN A 40 -13.04 -26.28 -46.62
C GLN A 40 -12.40 -27.04 -45.46
N PHE A 41 -11.56 -28.00 -45.80
CA PHE A 41 -10.97 -28.97 -44.87
C PHE A 41 -9.44 -28.91 -44.99
N MET A 42 -8.75 -28.92 -43.87
CA MET A 42 -7.28 -29.06 -43.86
C MET A 42 -6.90 -30.45 -44.38
N SER A 43 -6.00 -30.52 -45.36
CA SER A 43 -5.54 -31.82 -45.86
C SER A 43 -4.71 -32.57 -44.80
N LEU A 44 -4.78 -33.90 -44.80
CA LEU A 44 -3.97 -34.73 -43.90
C LEU A 44 -2.46 -34.50 -44.14
N ASP A 45 -2.02 -34.36 -45.39
CA ASP A 45 -0.62 -34.05 -45.74
C ASP A 45 -0.13 -32.73 -45.12
N LEU A 46 -0.98 -31.69 -45.12
CA LEU A 46 -0.62 -30.43 -44.46
C LEU A 46 -0.53 -30.60 -42.95
N LEU A 47 -1.49 -31.30 -42.35
CA LEU A 47 -1.51 -31.56 -40.91
C LEU A 47 -0.32 -32.42 -40.47
N GLU A 48 0.09 -33.42 -41.26
CA GLU A 48 1.30 -34.23 -41.02
C GLU A 48 2.55 -33.36 -41.00
N LYS A 49 2.68 -32.46 -41.98
CA LYS A 49 3.79 -31.48 -42.01
C LYS A 49 3.75 -30.56 -40.79
N MET A 50 2.57 -30.12 -40.37
CA MET A 50 2.42 -29.30 -39.17
C MET A 50 2.78 -30.08 -37.90
N ALA A 51 2.38 -31.33 -37.76
CA ALA A 51 2.74 -32.18 -36.63
C ALA A 51 4.26 -32.40 -36.55
N ALA A 52 4.91 -32.65 -37.69
CA ALA A 52 6.36 -32.75 -37.78
C ALA A 52 7.06 -31.43 -37.40
N GLU A 53 6.52 -30.27 -37.81
CA GLU A 53 7.05 -28.97 -37.43
C GLU A 53 6.83 -28.67 -35.93
N ILE A 54 5.68 -29.05 -35.35
CA ILE A 54 5.39 -28.92 -33.92
C ILE A 54 6.44 -29.66 -33.08
N ASP A 55 6.86 -30.85 -33.50
CA ASP A 55 7.87 -31.64 -32.78
C ASP A 55 9.27 -31.01 -32.76
N ARG A 56 9.53 -30.02 -33.61
CA ARG A 56 10.78 -29.24 -33.59
C ARG A 56 10.80 -28.19 -32.50
N TRP A 57 9.65 -27.91 -31.87
CA TRP A 57 9.49 -26.83 -30.91
C TRP A 57 8.96 -27.34 -29.56
N PRO A 58 9.83 -27.87 -28.69
CA PRO A 58 9.46 -28.31 -27.33
C PRO A 58 8.86 -27.20 -26.44
N THR A 59 9.00 -25.94 -26.85
CA THR A 59 8.43 -24.76 -26.19
C THR A 59 6.93 -24.60 -26.38
N ILE A 60 6.30 -25.36 -27.28
CA ILE A 60 4.86 -25.31 -27.51
C ILE A 60 4.13 -25.90 -26.30
N GLU A 61 3.38 -25.05 -25.61
CA GLU A 61 2.64 -25.39 -24.39
C GLU A 61 1.15 -25.59 -24.66
N THR A 62 0.59 -24.88 -25.65
CA THR A 62 -0.85 -24.89 -25.95
C THR A 62 -1.09 -25.05 -27.45
N ILE A 63 -2.01 -25.94 -27.81
CA ILE A 63 -2.47 -26.11 -29.18
C ILE A 63 -3.99 -25.92 -29.22
N TRP A 64 -4.43 -24.85 -29.86
CA TRP A 64 -5.83 -24.60 -30.16
C TRP A 64 -6.19 -25.38 -31.42
N PHE A 65 -6.81 -26.56 -31.27
CA PHE A 65 -7.18 -27.42 -32.38
C PHE A 65 -8.53 -27.05 -32.98
N PHE A 66 -8.77 -25.75 -33.11
CA PHE A 66 -9.94 -25.15 -33.73
C PHE A 66 -9.64 -23.68 -34.09
N HIS A 67 -10.54 -23.06 -34.85
CA HIS A 67 -10.58 -21.61 -35.03
C HIS A 67 -12.03 -21.10 -35.04
N PHE A 68 -12.66 -20.88 -36.19
CA PHE A 68 -14.06 -20.43 -36.22
C PHE A 68 -15.06 -21.47 -36.79
N GLY A 69 -14.64 -22.42 -37.62
CA GLY A 69 -15.53 -23.47 -38.14
C GLY A 69 -15.86 -24.58 -37.15
N GLU A 70 -16.66 -25.56 -37.58
CA GLU A 70 -16.97 -26.76 -36.79
C GLU A 70 -15.95 -27.89 -37.11
N PRO A 71 -14.99 -28.16 -36.20
CA PRO A 71 -13.90 -29.10 -36.46
C PRO A 71 -14.38 -30.55 -36.61
N LEU A 72 -15.45 -30.96 -35.91
CA LEU A 72 -15.98 -32.33 -36.02
C LEU A 72 -16.62 -32.61 -37.39
N ALA A 73 -16.87 -31.59 -38.20
CA ALA A 73 -17.34 -31.75 -39.58
C ALA A 73 -16.24 -32.28 -40.52
N HIS A 74 -14.96 -32.31 -40.09
CA HIS A 74 -13.89 -32.85 -40.92
C HIS A 74 -14.13 -34.33 -41.25
N PRO A 75 -14.23 -34.75 -42.53
CA PRO A 75 -14.60 -36.12 -42.88
C PRO A 75 -13.63 -37.14 -42.28
N GLN A 76 -12.34 -36.79 -42.23
CA GLN A 76 -11.25 -37.64 -41.74
C GLN A 76 -10.80 -37.29 -40.32
N TYR A 77 -11.72 -36.81 -39.45
CA TYR A 77 -11.39 -36.30 -38.11
C TYR A 77 -10.56 -37.26 -37.24
N ARG A 78 -10.86 -38.57 -37.26
CA ARG A 78 -10.08 -39.58 -36.51
C ARG A 78 -8.61 -39.57 -36.94
N GLN A 79 -8.36 -39.57 -38.25
CA GLN A 79 -7.00 -39.52 -38.81
C GLN A 79 -6.29 -38.21 -38.42
N CYS A 80 -7.01 -37.09 -38.35
CA CYS A 80 -6.44 -35.84 -37.84
C CYS A 80 -5.95 -35.96 -36.39
N LEU A 81 -6.72 -36.63 -35.52
CA LEU A 81 -6.30 -36.88 -34.13
C LEU A 81 -5.12 -37.85 -34.06
N GLU A 82 -5.09 -38.89 -34.90
CA GLU A 82 -3.96 -39.83 -34.98
C GLU A 82 -2.67 -39.11 -35.36
N ILE A 83 -2.70 -38.28 -36.42
CA ILE A 83 -1.56 -37.47 -36.85
C ILE A 83 -1.07 -36.57 -35.72
N LEU A 84 -1.97 -35.86 -35.05
CA LEU A 84 -1.58 -34.99 -33.93
C LEU A 84 -1.05 -35.80 -32.74
N HIS A 85 -1.60 -36.98 -32.47
CA HIS A 85 -1.16 -37.86 -31.40
C HIS A 85 0.22 -38.47 -31.66
N HIS A 86 0.64 -38.61 -32.92
CA HIS A 86 2.00 -39.04 -33.24
C HIS A 86 3.06 -38.00 -32.83
N SER A 87 2.69 -36.72 -32.77
CA SER A 87 3.59 -35.67 -32.29
C SER A 87 3.89 -35.83 -30.79
N ALA A 88 5.17 -35.97 -30.46
CA ALA A 88 5.63 -36.09 -29.09
C ALA A 88 5.38 -34.81 -28.27
N VAL A 89 5.50 -33.64 -28.91
CA VAL A 89 5.22 -32.34 -28.30
C VAL A 89 3.71 -32.15 -28.10
N ALA A 90 2.89 -32.44 -29.12
CA ALA A 90 1.43 -32.27 -29.00
C ALA A 90 0.82 -33.15 -27.91
N ARG A 91 1.32 -34.37 -27.68
CA ARG A 91 0.87 -35.23 -26.57
C ARG A 91 1.12 -34.64 -25.18
N LYS A 92 2.14 -33.79 -25.05
CA LYS A 92 2.52 -33.12 -23.79
C LYS A 92 1.87 -31.74 -23.65
N ALA A 93 1.60 -31.08 -24.77
CA ALA A 93 0.94 -29.77 -24.79
C ALA A 93 -0.51 -29.87 -24.31
N ASN A 94 -1.06 -28.74 -23.86
CA ASN A 94 -2.48 -28.60 -23.60
C ASN A 94 -3.23 -28.41 -24.93
N VAL A 95 -3.69 -29.52 -25.52
CA VAL A 95 -4.48 -29.50 -26.76
C VAL A 95 -5.95 -29.24 -26.42
N ILE A 96 -6.48 -28.11 -26.90
CA ILE A 96 -7.82 -27.62 -26.61
C ILE A 96 -8.67 -27.67 -27.89
N GLN A 97 -9.81 -28.37 -27.81
CA GLN A 97 -10.79 -28.49 -28.88
C GLN A 97 -12.08 -27.77 -28.50
N HIS A 98 -12.58 -26.86 -29.33
CA HIS A 98 -13.95 -26.36 -29.23
C HIS A 98 -14.86 -27.06 -30.25
N THR A 99 -16.13 -27.23 -29.92
CA THR A 99 -17.16 -27.77 -30.82
C THR A 99 -18.55 -27.25 -30.44
N ASN A 100 -19.46 -27.13 -31.40
CA ASN A 100 -20.88 -26.92 -31.15
C ASN A 100 -21.60 -28.19 -30.62
N ALA A 101 -20.89 -29.32 -30.57
CA ALA A 101 -21.33 -30.63 -30.07
C ALA A 101 -22.48 -31.31 -30.82
N SER A 102 -22.99 -30.72 -31.90
CA SER A 102 -24.03 -31.35 -32.73
C SER A 102 -23.55 -32.60 -33.47
N LEU A 103 -22.24 -32.72 -33.70
CA LEU A 103 -21.59 -33.88 -34.32
C LEU A 103 -20.78 -34.71 -33.31
N LEU A 104 -20.95 -34.46 -32.00
CA LEU A 104 -20.25 -35.18 -30.93
C LEU A 104 -20.93 -36.53 -30.63
N GLU A 105 -20.97 -37.39 -31.64
CA GLU A 105 -21.55 -38.73 -31.57
C GLU A 105 -20.81 -39.70 -32.50
N GLY A 106 -21.13 -40.99 -32.41
CA GLY A 106 -20.56 -42.03 -33.26
C GLY A 106 -19.03 -42.02 -33.28
N ASP A 107 -18.45 -42.21 -34.47
CA ASP A 107 -16.99 -42.27 -34.66
C ASP A 107 -16.25 -41.00 -34.19
N LYS A 108 -16.87 -39.81 -34.26
CA LYS A 108 -16.24 -38.57 -33.77
C LYS A 108 -16.07 -38.60 -32.26
N ALA A 109 -17.10 -39.03 -31.54
CA ALA A 109 -17.03 -39.22 -30.09
C ALA A 109 -16.02 -40.31 -29.73
N GLU A 110 -16.01 -41.45 -30.43
CA GLU A 110 -15.03 -42.51 -30.19
C GLU A 110 -13.60 -42.03 -30.41
N ALA A 111 -13.33 -41.28 -31.48
CA ALA A 111 -11.98 -40.82 -31.80
C ALA A 111 -11.39 -39.96 -30.69
N ILE A 112 -12.20 -39.07 -30.07
CA ILE A 112 -11.76 -38.24 -28.93
C ILE A 112 -11.45 -39.10 -27.70
N LEU A 113 -12.22 -40.18 -27.48
CA LEU A 113 -12.02 -41.08 -26.34
C LEU A 113 -10.80 -41.98 -26.53
N ASP A 114 -10.65 -42.58 -27.70
CA ASP A 114 -9.60 -43.56 -28.04
C ASP A 114 -8.22 -42.92 -28.17
N ILE A 115 -8.15 -41.66 -28.62
CA ILE A 115 -6.89 -40.99 -28.98
C ILE A 115 -6.64 -39.83 -28.00
N PRO A 116 -5.84 -40.04 -26.93
CA PRO A 116 -5.73 -39.11 -25.81
C PRO A 116 -4.79 -37.92 -26.06
N VAL A 117 -4.92 -37.30 -27.24
CA VAL A 117 -4.19 -36.07 -27.59
C VAL A 117 -4.93 -34.82 -27.10
N ILE A 118 -6.26 -34.78 -27.20
CA ILE A 118 -7.07 -33.68 -26.66
C ILE A 118 -7.08 -33.77 -25.13
N LYS A 119 -6.67 -32.68 -24.48
CA LYS A 119 -6.63 -32.54 -23.01
C LYS A 119 -7.83 -31.76 -22.47
N GLN A 120 -8.36 -30.85 -23.29
CA GLN A 120 -9.57 -30.10 -22.97
C GLN A 120 -10.55 -30.10 -24.15
N LEU A 121 -11.80 -30.51 -23.89
CA LEU A 121 -12.90 -30.38 -24.82
C LEU A 121 -13.89 -29.32 -24.28
N THR A 122 -14.03 -28.24 -25.03
CA THR A 122 -14.95 -27.15 -24.72
C THR A 122 -16.18 -27.22 -25.61
N VAL A 123 -17.37 -27.26 -25.03
CA VAL A 123 -18.63 -27.21 -25.78
C VAL A 123 -19.19 -25.79 -25.81
N SER A 124 -19.51 -25.30 -27.01
CA SER A 124 -20.15 -23.99 -27.20
C SER A 124 -21.65 -24.09 -26.90
N PHE A 125 -22.05 -23.62 -25.72
CA PHE A 125 -23.42 -23.69 -25.25
C PHE A 125 -23.86 -22.32 -24.72
N ASP A 126 -24.47 -21.52 -25.58
CA ASP A 126 -24.79 -20.11 -25.29
C ASP A 126 -26.22 -19.94 -24.78
N GLY A 127 -26.50 -18.82 -24.12
CA GLY A 127 -27.80 -18.54 -23.50
C GLY A 127 -27.83 -18.92 -22.01
N PHE A 128 -29.04 -19.03 -21.45
CA PHE A 128 -29.29 -19.09 -20.00
C PHE A 128 -29.62 -20.51 -19.52
N GLY A 129 -29.11 -21.54 -20.21
CA GLY A 129 -29.40 -22.93 -19.86
C GLY A 129 -30.78 -23.44 -20.30
N ASP A 130 -31.54 -22.64 -21.04
CA ASP A 130 -32.85 -22.99 -21.57
C ASP A 130 -32.87 -23.03 -23.11
N LYS A 131 -33.88 -23.71 -23.65
CA LYS A 131 -34.04 -23.92 -25.09
C LYS A 131 -34.26 -22.62 -25.86
N VAL A 132 -35.06 -21.69 -25.31
CA VAL A 132 -35.46 -20.46 -26.01
C VAL A 132 -34.24 -19.57 -26.23
N SER A 133 -33.45 -19.33 -25.19
CA SER A 133 -32.26 -18.49 -25.29
C SER A 133 -31.16 -19.11 -26.16
N TYR A 134 -30.93 -20.41 -26.04
CA TYR A 134 -29.97 -21.13 -26.87
C TYR A 134 -30.34 -21.06 -28.35
N GLU A 135 -31.59 -21.40 -28.69
CA GLU A 135 -32.01 -21.47 -30.09
C GLU A 135 -32.09 -20.10 -30.73
N ARG A 136 -32.34 -19.05 -29.95
CA ARG A 136 -32.25 -17.66 -30.43
C ARG A 136 -30.83 -17.30 -30.85
N LEU A 137 -29.82 -17.78 -30.14
CA LEU A 137 -28.41 -17.46 -30.41
C LEU A 137 -27.77 -18.38 -31.46
N ARG A 138 -28.07 -19.68 -31.42
CA ARG A 138 -27.36 -20.72 -32.19
C ARG A 138 -28.22 -21.51 -33.17
N GLY A 139 -29.54 -21.28 -33.20
CA GLY A 139 -30.49 -22.02 -34.05
C GLY A 139 -31.09 -23.26 -33.37
N PRO A 140 -32.03 -23.96 -34.03
CA PRO A 140 -32.89 -24.99 -33.44
C PRO A 140 -32.16 -26.34 -33.20
N HIS A 141 -31.14 -26.32 -32.35
CA HIS A 141 -30.23 -27.46 -32.12
C HIS A 141 -30.10 -27.87 -30.65
N PHE A 142 -30.86 -27.24 -29.74
CA PHE A 142 -30.72 -27.43 -28.29
C PHE A 142 -30.82 -28.90 -27.87
N ASP A 143 -31.88 -29.59 -28.33
CA ASP A 143 -32.16 -30.96 -27.90
C ASP A 143 -31.09 -31.95 -28.37
N VAL A 144 -30.63 -31.81 -29.61
CA VAL A 144 -29.59 -32.66 -30.21
C VAL A 144 -28.26 -32.44 -29.50
N VAL A 145 -27.86 -31.18 -29.29
CA VAL A 145 -26.60 -30.83 -28.62
C VAL A 145 -26.58 -31.36 -27.19
N LEU A 146 -27.66 -31.14 -26.44
CA LEU A 146 -27.74 -31.58 -25.05
C LEU A 146 -27.77 -33.11 -24.93
N LYS A 147 -28.44 -33.81 -25.85
CA LYS A 147 -28.39 -35.28 -25.95
C LYS A 147 -26.95 -35.76 -26.18
N ASN A 148 -26.26 -35.20 -27.16
CA ASN A 148 -24.91 -35.63 -27.54
C ASN A 148 -23.91 -35.37 -26.41
N ILE A 149 -23.97 -34.21 -25.76
CA ILE A 149 -23.15 -33.88 -24.58
C ILE A 149 -23.35 -34.93 -23.47
N ARG A 150 -24.60 -35.23 -23.10
CA ARG A 150 -24.90 -36.21 -22.04
C ARG A 150 -24.36 -37.60 -22.38
N GLN A 151 -24.57 -38.05 -23.62
CA GLN A 151 -24.08 -39.35 -24.08
C GLN A 151 -22.56 -39.41 -24.05
N PHE A 152 -21.88 -38.38 -24.56
CA PHE A 152 -20.42 -38.31 -24.55
C PHE A 152 -19.85 -38.31 -23.13
N VAL A 153 -20.36 -37.44 -22.25
CA VAL A 153 -19.89 -37.31 -20.85
C VAL A 153 -20.01 -38.62 -20.08
N SER A 154 -21.12 -39.34 -20.25
CA SER A 154 -21.34 -40.62 -19.56
C SER A 154 -20.22 -41.63 -19.82
N ARG A 155 -19.65 -41.59 -21.03
CA ARG A 155 -18.56 -42.47 -21.47
C ARG A 155 -17.20 -41.86 -21.14
N ALA A 156 -17.02 -40.57 -21.39
CA ALA A 156 -15.77 -39.84 -21.11
C ALA A 156 -15.34 -39.97 -19.65
N ARG A 157 -16.29 -39.89 -18.70
CA ARG A 157 -16.00 -40.08 -17.27
C ARG A 157 -15.38 -41.43 -16.92
N THR A 158 -15.70 -42.47 -17.71
CA THR A 158 -15.20 -43.82 -17.49
C THR A 158 -13.91 -44.06 -18.27
N CYS A 159 -13.89 -43.70 -19.56
CA CYS A 159 -12.79 -44.02 -20.47
C CYS A 159 -11.64 -43.00 -20.43
N ARG A 160 -11.93 -41.74 -20.09
CA ARG A 160 -11.01 -40.59 -20.15
C ARG A 160 -11.19 -39.67 -18.95
N PRO A 161 -10.95 -40.13 -17.71
CA PRO A 161 -11.05 -39.29 -16.52
C PRO A 161 -10.05 -38.11 -16.52
N ASP A 162 -9.02 -38.16 -17.37
CA ASP A 162 -8.04 -37.10 -17.60
C ASP A 162 -8.56 -35.96 -18.48
N LEU A 163 -9.64 -36.18 -19.26
CA LEU A 163 -10.16 -35.18 -20.19
C LEU A 163 -10.93 -34.10 -19.44
N ARG A 164 -10.43 -32.85 -19.48
CA ARG A 164 -11.15 -31.70 -18.93
C ARG A 164 -12.31 -31.31 -19.85
N LEU A 165 -13.51 -31.23 -19.30
CA LEU A 165 -14.71 -30.80 -20.01
C LEU A 165 -15.13 -29.41 -19.52
N THR A 166 -15.26 -28.46 -20.43
CA THR A 166 -15.69 -27.09 -20.12
C THR A 166 -16.80 -26.63 -21.06
N THR A 167 -17.58 -25.62 -20.66
CA THR A 167 -18.41 -24.85 -21.59
C THR A 167 -17.71 -23.57 -21.98
N CYS A 168 -18.10 -23.00 -23.12
CA CYS A 168 -17.88 -21.59 -23.41
C CYS A 168 -19.24 -21.00 -23.79
N SER A 169 -19.86 -20.31 -22.84
CA SER A 169 -21.24 -19.84 -22.89
C SER A 169 -21.30 -18.33 -23.03
N ILE A 170 -21.74 -17.83 -24.18
CA ILE A 170 -21.96 -16.41 -24.43
C ILE A 170 -23.27 -15.98 -23.77
N LEU A 171 -23.19 -14.93 -22.96
CA LEU A 171 -24.32 -14.33 -22.27
C LEU A 171 -24.60 -12.92 -22.83
N PRO A 172 -25.71 -12.71 -23.57
CA PRO A 172 -26.12 -11.38 -24.00
C PRO A 172 -26.58 -10.54 -22.82
N ARG A 173 -26.51 -9.21 -22.96
CA ARG A 173 -27.12 -8.21 -22.07
C ARG A 173 -28.48 -7.80 -22.61
N GLU A 174 -29.28 -7.19 -21.73
CA GLU A 174 -30.61 -6.68 -22.09
C GLU A 174 -30.50 -5.74 -23.31
N GLY A 175 -31.32 -6.00 -24.33
CA GLY A 175 -31.33 -5.23 -25.58
C GLY A 175 -30.26 -5.59 -26.62
N GLU A 176 -29.28 -6.46 -26.31
CA GLU A 176 -28.25 -6.85 -27.30
C GLU A 176 -28.79 -7.81 -28.36
N VAL A 177 -29.78 -8.64 -28.00
CA VAL A 177 -30.45 -9.59 -28.88
C VAL A 177 -31.93 -9.24 -28.93
N PRO A 178 -32.49 -8.91 -30.12
CA PRO A 178 -33.91 -8.61 -30.25
C PRO A 178 -34.77 -9.77 -29.76
N ASP A 179 -35.90 -9.44 -29.14
CA ASP A 179 -36.93 -10.40 -28.68
C ASP A 179 -36.41 -11.47 -27.70
N LEU A 180 -35.30 -11.22 -26.99
CA LEU A 180 -34.77 -12.10 -25.96
C LEU A 180 -34.80 -11.40 -24.60
N THR A 181 -35.61 -11.91 -23.67
CA THR A 181 -35.60 -11.43 -22.28
C THR A 181 -34.34 -11.95 -21.58
N VAL A 182 -33.54 -11.04 -21.04
CA VAL A 182 -32.26 -11.40 -20.41
C VAL A 182 -32.40 -11.39 -18.87
N PRO A 183 -32.22 -12.54 -18.18
CA PRO A 183 -32.19 -12.56 -16.73
C PRO A 183 -30.90 -11.93 -16.19
N SER A 184 -30.83 -11.70 -14.87
CA SER A 184 -29.58 -11.22 -14.27
C SER A 184 -28.45 -12.24 -14.49
N ARG A 185 -27.19 -11.76 -14.56
CA ARG A 185 -26.03 -12.64 -14.78
C ARG A 185 -25.91 -13.76 -13.76
N GLU A 186 -26.27 -13.48 -12.51
CA GLU A 186 -26.24 -14.49 -11.45
C GLU A 186 -27.25 -15.61 -11.73
N VAL A 187 -28.45 -15.27 -12.20
CA VAL A 187 -29.49 -16.24 -12.56
C VAL A 187 -29.06 -17.04 -13.79
N ALA A 188 -28.58 -16.38 -14.85
CA ALA A 188 -28.07 -17.05 -16.04
C ALA A 188 -26.94 -18.04 -15.73
N PHE A 189 -25.96 -17.61 -14.93
CA PHE A 189 -24.85 -18.48 -14.50
C PHE A 189 -25.36 -19.66 -13.68
N ARG A 190 -26.28 -19.42 -12.73
CA ARG A 190 -26.86 -20.47 -11.89
C ARG A 190 -27.57 -21.53 -12.72
N GLN A 191 -28.36 -21.13 -13.72
CA GLN A 191 -29.06 -22.06 -14.61
C GLN A 191 -28.10 -22.92 -15.43
N LEU A 192 -27.05 -22.32 -16.00
CA LEU A 192 -25.99 -23.07 -16.69
C LEU A 192 -25.25 -24.02 -15.73
N PHE A 193 -24.95 -23.56 -14.52
CA PHE A 193 -24.29 -24.34 -13.49
C PHE A 193 -25.14 -25.55 -13.08
N GLU A 194 -26.43 -25.37 -12.81
CA GLU A 194 -27.36 -26.46 -12.48
C GLU A 194 -27.49 -27.48 -13.62
N LEU A 195 -27.39 -27.04 -14.88
CA LEU A 195 -27.44 -27.94 -16.03
C LEU A 195 -26.17 -28.78 -16.19
N PHE A 196 -24.99 -28.19 -15.95
CA PHE A 196 -23.70 -28.78 -16.31
C PHE A 196 -22.88 -29.32 -15.13
N GLN A 197 -23.09 -28.82 -13.91
CA GLN A 197 -22.40 -29.31 -12.71
C GLN A 197 -22.66 -30.81 -12.44
N PRO A 198 -23.89 -31.35 -12.59
CA PRO A 198 -24.12 -32.79 -12.43
C PRO A 198 -23.36 -33.64 -13.46
N LEU A 199 -23.09 -33.05 -14.64
CA LEU A 199 -22.30 -33.63 -15.73
C LEU A 199 -20.78 -33.42 -15.53
N GLY A 200 -20.37 -32.67 -14.51
CA GLY A 200 -18.96 -32.43 -14.19
C GLY A 200 -18.26 -31.60 -15.26
N ILE A 201 -19.03 -30.80 -16.00
CA ILE A 201 -18.52 -29.85 -16.98
C ILE A 201 -18.35 -28.52 -16.27
N GLU A 202 -17.17 -27.93 -16.38
CA GLU A 202 -16.88 -26.61 -15.83
C GLU A 202 -17.53 -25.52 -16.67
N VAL A 203 -18.35 -24.67 -16.05
CA VAL A 203 -19.05 -23.59 -16.76
C VAL A 203 -18.14 -22.37 -16.88
N GLN A 204 -17.85 -21.95 -18.12
CA GLN A 204 -17.18 -20.68 -18.39
C GLN A 204 -18.07 -19.79 -19.23
N THR A 205 -18.27 -18.55 -18.77
CA THR A 205 -19.12 -17.56 -19.44
C THR A 205 -18.30 -16.47 -20.10
N ARG A 206 -18.79 -15.94 -21.22
CA ARG A 206 -18.22 -14.77 -21.89
C ARG A 206 -19.32 -13.75 -22.20
N ASP A 207 -18.91 -12.49 -22.26
CA ASP A 207 -19.76 -11.42 -22.75
C ASP A 207 -20.02 -11.59 -24.25
N MET A 208 -21.18 -11.12 -24.69
CA MET A 208 -21.49 -11.04 -26.11
C MET A 208 -20.49 -10.13 -26.83
N HIS A 209 -20.14 -10.54 -28.04
CA HIS A 209 -19.25 -9.83 -28.94
C HIS A 209 -19.83 -9.91 -30.35
N ASP A 210 -19.52 -8.94 -31.20
CA ASP A 210 -19.99 -8.89 -32.58
C ASP A 210 -18.80 -9.07 -33.50
N TYR A 211 -18.30 -10.31 -33.58
CA TYR A 211 -17.36 -10.64 -34.65
C TYR A 211 -18.06 -10.62 -36.01
N SER A 212 -19.38 -10.79 -36.05
CA SER A 212 -20.16 -10.89 -37.27
C SER A 212 -20.43 -9.56 -37.98
N GLY A 213 -20.28 -8.41 -37.34
CA GLY A 213 -20.77 -7.12 -37.88
C GLY A 213 -22.28 -7.17 -38.19
N ASN A 214 -23.05 -7.92 -37.41
CA ASN A 214 -24.44 -8.24 -37.73
C ASN A 214 -25.36 -7.11 -37.27
N ASP A 215 -26.04 -6.43 -38.20
CA ASP A 215 -26.97 -5.32 -37.93
C ASP A 215 -28.11 -5.65 -36.95
N LYS A 216 -28.36 -6.94 -36.69
CA LYS A 216 -29.35 -7.41 -35.71
C LYS A 216 -28.84 -7.41 -34.27
N LEU A 217 -27.54 -7.20 -34.05
CA LEU A 217 -26.92 -7.12 -32.73
C LEU A 217 -26.72 -5.66 -32.36
N THR A 218 -27.18 -5.28 -31.15
CA THR A 218 -26.90 -3.95 -30.60
C THR A 218 -25.94 -4.09 -29.43
N ILE A 219 -24.63 -4.08 -29.66
CA ILE A 219 -23.67 -4.17 -28.56
C ILE A 219 -23.68 -2.85 -27.78
N SER A 220 -24.23 -2.89 -26.58
CA SER A 220 -24.29 -1.74 -25.67
C SER A 220 -23.17 -1.83 -24.63
N GLY A 221 -22.18 -0.96 -24.78
CA GLY A 221 -21.10 -0.82 -23.81
C GLY A 221 -20.05 0.17 -24.26
N THR A 222 -19.58 0.99 -23.32
CA THR A 222 -18.31 1.71 -23.49
C THR A 222 -17.23 0.66 -23.71
N PRO A 223 -16.40 0.77 -24.78
CA PRO A 223 -15.22 -0.09 -24.92
C PRO A 223 -14.44 0.03 -23.61
N PRO A 224 -14.09 -1.07 -22.94
CA PRO A 224 -13.30 -1.00 -21.73
C PRO A 224 -11.96 -0.28 -22.05
N PRO A 225 -11.39 0.49 -21.12
CA PRO A 225 -10.28 1.38 -21.38
C PRO A 225 -9.10 0.60 -21.98
N ILE A 226 -8.56 1.10 -23.09
CA ILE A 226 -7.40 0.51 -23.77
C ILE A 226 -6.20 0.57 -22.80
N ILE A 227 -5.72 -0.59 -22.35
CA ILE A 227 -4.49 -0.66 -21.57
C ILE A 227 -3.30 -0.41 -22.51
N ALA A 228 -2.48 0.57 -22.15
CA ALA A 228 -1.24 0.91 -22.84
C ALA A 228 -0.22 -0.25 -22.76
N GLY A 229 0.53 -0.53 -23.83
CA GLY A 229 1.74 -1.36 -23.78
C GLY A 229 1.70 -2.77 -24.40
N GLY A 230 1.03 -2.98 -25.54
CA GLY A 230 1.11 -4.25 -26.31
C GLY A 230 -0.11 -5.17 -26.23
N CYS A 231 -0.18 -6.23 -27.06
CA CYS A 231 -1.34 -7.14 -27.11
C CYS A 231 -0.98 -8.54 -26.62
N ASN A 232 -1.65 -9.05 -25.58
CA ASN A 232 -1.39 -10.38 -25.06
C ASN A 232 -1.44 -11.49 -26.13
N PHE A 233 -2.36 -11.41 -27.10
CA PHE A 233 -2.47 -12.45 -28.13
C PHE A 233 -1.27 -12.43 -29.10
N VAL A 234 -0.85 -11.24 -29.54
CA VAL A 234 0.23 -11.08 -30.52
C VAL A 234 1.62 -11.21 -29.88
N GLU A 235 1.70 -10.92 -28.57
CA GLU A 235 2.92 -11.01 -27.76
C GLU A 235 3.11 -12.36 -27.06
N GLN A 236 2.11 -13.26 -27.08
CA GLN A 236 2.20 -14.64 -26.56
C GLN A 236 2.84 -15.64 -27.53
N ASP A 237 3.63 -15.16 -28.48
CA ASP A 237 4.39 -16.00 -29.41
C ASP A 237 3.47 -17.00 -30.15
N SER A 238 2.29 -16.50 -30.54
CA SER A 238 1.21 -17.31 -31.09
C SER A 238 1.10 -17.20 -32.62
N LEU A 239 0.75 -18.32 -33.25
CA LEU A 239 0.40 -18.39 -34.68
C LEU A 239 -0.88 -19.18 -34.85
N TYR A 240 -1.81 -18.65 -35.64
CA TYR A 240 -3.05 -19.32 -36.01
C TYR A 240 -3.02 -19.65 -37.50
N PHE A 241 -3.28 -20.90 -37.85
CA PHE A 241 -3.23 -21.39 -39.23
C PHE A 241 -4.62 -21.69 -39.74
N THR A 242 -4.94 -21.17 -40.94
CA THR A 242 -6.18 -21.54 -41.64
C THR A 242 -6.06 -22.93 -42.28
N VAL A 243 -7.17 -23.47 -42.78
CA VAL A 243 -7.21 -24.77 -43.51
C VAL A 243 -6.22 -24.88 -44.68
N SER A 244 -5.75 -23.75 -45.22
CA SER A 244 -4.78 -23.70 -46.34
C SER A 244 -3.33 -23.51 -45.89
N GLY A 245 -3.06 -23.47 -44.58
CA GLY A 245 -1.74 -23.21 -44.03
C GLY A 245 -1.35 -21.73 -43.97
N ARG A 246 -2.30 -20.81 -44.23
CA ARG A 246 -2.07 -19.37 -44.04
C ARG A 246 -1.93 -19.05 -42.57
N ALA A 247 -0.87 -18.32 -42.20
CA ALA A 247 -0.56 -17.96 -40.83
C ALA A 247 -1.07 -16.56 -40.47
N GLN A 248 -1.63 -16.45 -39.26
CA GLN A 248 -2.28 -15.26 -38.70
C GLN A 248 -1.73 -14.94 -37.30
N PRO A 249 -1.74 -13.65 -36.90
CA PRO A 249 -1.13 -13.19 -35.66
C PRO A 249 -1.98 -13.39 -34.40
N CYS A 250 -3.30 -13.62 -34.55
CA CYS A 250 -4.19 -13.85 -33.41
C CYS A 250 -5.47 -14.58 -33.84
N CYS A 251 -6.18 -15.12 -32.85
CA CYS A 251 -7.48 -15.77 -33.03
C CYS A 251 -8.61 -14.84 -33.51
N SER A 252 -8.42 -13.53 -33.51
CA SER A 252 -9.45 -12.58 -33.95
C SER A 252 -9.50 -12.37 -35.46
N VAL A 253 -8.48 -12.84 -36.20
CA VAL A 253 -8.36 -12.59 -37.65
C VAL A 253 -9.16 -13.63 -38.45
N TYR A 254 -10.49 -13.56 -38.44
CA TYR A 254 -11.32 -14.54 -39.17
C TYR A 254 -11.40 -14.29 -40.68
N ASP A 255 -11.37 -13.01 -41.09
CA ASP A 255 -11.59 -12.52 -42.46
C ASP A 255 -10.33 -12.61 -43.34
N GLU A 256 -9.24 -13.14 -42.77
CA GLU A 256 -7.94 -13.22 -43.41
C GLU A 256 -7.35 -11.85 -43.84
N SER A 257 -7.86 -10.74 -43.28
CA SER A 257 -7.39 -9.37 -43.55
C SER A 257 -5.91 -9.15 -43.23
N PHE A 258 -5.34 -9.98 -42.36
CA PHE A 258 -3.94 -9.93 -41.98
C PHE A 258 -3.25 -11.28 -42.15
N ASN A 259 -2.19 -11.30 -42.94
CA ASN A 259 -1.43 -12.51 -43.30
C ASN A 259 0.07 -12.30 -43.08
N VAL A 260 0.69 -13.17 -42.26
CA VAL A 260 2.13 -13.15 -41.96
C VAL A 260 2.95 -14.17 -42.76
N GLY A 261 2.29 -15.03 -43.55
CA GLY A 261 2.89 -15.96 -44.51
C GLY A 261 2.14 -17.28 -44.60
N TYR A 262 2.76 -18.29 -45.20
CA TYR A 262 2.18 -19.61 -45.42
C TYR A 262 3.12 -20.71 -44.94
N PHE A 263 2.57 -21.69 -44.24
CA PHE A 263 3.21 -22.98 -43.98
C PHE A 263 2.72 -23.99 -45.03
N PRO A 264 3.57 -24.89 -45.57
CA PRO A 264 4.96 -25.19 -45.20
C PRO A 264 6.03 -24.34 -45.90
N THR A 265 5.66 -23.34 -46.71
CA THR A 265 6.63 -22.51 -47.44
C THR A 265 7.65 -21.83 -46.52
N ARG A 266 7.22 -21.50 -45.30
CA ARG A 266 8.06 -20.98 -44.22
C ARG A 266 7.76 -21.76 -42.94
N SER A 267 8.79 -21.98 -42.13
CA SER A 267 8.70 -22.61 -40.81
C SER A 267 7.94 -21.75 -39.80
N PHE A 268 7.53 -22.33 -38.67
CA PHE A 268 6.81 -21.58 -37.63
C PHE A 268 7.66 -20.43 -37.08
N ALA A 269 8.95 -20.68 -36.84
CA ALA A 269 9.87 -19.64 -36.38
C ALA A 269 10.03 -18.51 -37.40
N GLU A 270 10.15 -18.81 -38.70
CA GLU A 270 10.26 -17.79 -39.74
C GLU A 270 8.99 -16.94 -39.86
N LEU A 271 7.82 -17.54 -39.68
CA LEU A 271 6.53 -16.83 -39.72
C LEU A 271 6.35 -15.94 -38.49
N LEU A 272 6.72 -16.44 -37.31
CA LEU A 272 6.62 -15.71 -36.04
C LEU A 272 7.60 -14.54 -35.95
N ASN A 273 8.74 -14.66 -36.61
CA ASN A 273 9.80 -13.65 -36.65
C ASN A 273 9.83 -12.87 -37.96
N CYS A 274 8.81 -12.98 -38.80
CA CYS A 274 8.77 -12.22 -40.05
C CYS A 274 8.58 -10.72 -39.78
N GLU A 275 9.02 -9.90 -40.73
CA GLU A 275 8.95 -8.44 -40.63
C GLU A 275 7.52 -7.93 -40.36
N LYS A 276 6.49 -8.54 -40.96
CA LYS A 276 5.09 -8.16 -40.71
C LYS A 276 4.67 -8.37 -39.25
N MET A 277 5.08 -9.50 -38.65
CA MET A 277 4.79 -9.82 -37.26
C MET A 277 5.54 -8.89 -36.31
N GLN A 278 6.82 -8.61 -36.60
CA GLN A 278 7.64 -7.69 -35.82
C GLN A 278 7.08 -6.25 -35.87
N ARG A 279 6.69 -5.77 -37.05
CA ARG A 279 6.02 -4.46 -37.21
C ARG A 279 4.70 -4.40 -36.46
N LEU A 280 3.88 -5.45 -36.49
CA LEU A 280 2.61 -5.50 -35.75
C LEU A 280 2.85 -5.39 -34.24
N ARG A 281 3.74 -6.21 -33.67
CA ARG A 281 4.13 -6.12 -32.25
C ARG A 281 4.65 -4.73 -31.90
N HIS A 282 5.53 -4.21 -32.75
CA HIS A 282 6.11 -2.89 -32.56
C HIS A 282 5.05 -1.78 -32.44
N ARG A 283 4.12 -1.70 -33.39
CA ARG A 283 3.03 -0.71 -33.36
C ARG A 283 2.08 -0.89 -32.18
N LEU A 284 1.80 -2.14 -31.80
CA LEU A 284 1.00 -2.45 -30.61
C LEU A 284 1.67 -2.01 -29.31
N ARG A 285 3.01 -2.09 -29.22
CA ARG A 285 3.80 -1.60 -28.07
C ARG A 285 3.88 -0.07 -28.01
N LEU A 286 3.73 0.62 -29.14
CA LEU A 286 3.67 2.09 -29.24
C LEU A 286 2.27 2.68 -28.99
N ASP A 287 1.29 1.83 -28.67
CA ASP A 287 -0.12 2.19 -28.52
C ASP A 287 -0.75 2.80 -29.79
N GLU A 288 -0.26 2.42 -30.96
CA GLU A 288 -0.79 2.80 -32.28
C GLU A 288 -1.96 1.89 -32.72
N ARG A 289 -2.70 1.31 -31.77
CA ARG A 289 -3.80 0.38 -32.06
C ARG A 289 -4.87 0.99 -32.97
N HIS A 290 -5.15 2.26 -32.78
CA HIS A 290 -6.13 3.04 -33.55
C HIS A 290 -5.76 3.14 -35.04
N GLU A 291 -4.48 3.00 -35.39
CA GLU A 291 -4.00 3.05 -36.77
C GLU A 291 -3.90 1.65 -37.42
N LEU A 292 -4.17 0.59 -36.66
CA LEU A 292 -4.14 -0.79 -37.14
C LEU A 292 -5.57 -1.23 -37.44
N PRO A 293 -5.96 -1.45 -38.72
CA PRO A 293 -7.32 -1.85 -39.08
C PRO A 293 -7.81 -3.08 -38.31
N LEU A 294 -6.93 -4.06 -38.07
CA LEU A 294 -7.24 -5.25 -37.30
C LEU A 294 -7.50 -4.98 -35.80
N CYS A 295 -6.85 -3.96 -35.23
CA CYS A 295 -6.77 -3.79 -33.77
C CYS A 295 -7.58 -2.59 -33.27
N ARG A 296 -7.94 -1.64 -34.13
CA ARG A 296 -8.61 -0.38 -33.75
C ARG A 296 -9.95 -0.57 -33.07
N GLU A 297 -10.69 -1.63 -33.43
CA GLU A 297 -12.02 -1.98 -32.92
C GLU A 297 -11.99 -3.28 -32.09
N CYS A 298 -10.80 -3.77 -31.73
CA CYS A 298 -10.66 -5.06 -31.08
C CYS A 298 -11.05 -5.04 -29.59
N SER A 299 -12.16 -5.69 -29.27
CA SER A 299 -12.67 -5.88 -27.90
C SER A 299 -11.90 -6.95 -27.10
N LEU A 300 -11.06 -7.77 -27.75
CA LEU A 300 -10.30 -8.85 -27.09
C LEU A 300 -8.99 -8.41 -26.44
N SER A 301 -8.52 -7.17 -26.69
CA SER A 301 -7.24 -6.68 -26.17
C SER A 301 -7.15 -6.62 -24.64
N LEU A 302 -8.20 -7.01 -23.92
CA LEU A 302 -8.40 -6.84 -22.48
C LEU A 302 -8.61 -8.13 -21.67
N ALA A 303 -8.22 -9.29 -22.19
CA ALA A 303 -8.32 -10.52 -21.41
C ALA A 303 -6.93 -11.12 -21.09
N VAL A 304 -6.72 -11.39 -19.79
CA VAL A 304 -5.83 -12.42 -19.20
C VAL A 304 -4.48 -12.00 -18.57
N MET A 305 -3.94 -10.79 -18.75
CA MET A 305 -2.86 -10.30 -17.87
C MET A 305 -3.03 -8.81 -17.56
N GLY A 306 -3.15 -8.47 -16.27
CA GLY A 306 -3.09 -7.08 -15.83
C GLY A 306 -1.75 -6.44 -16.21
N GLU A 307 -1.69 -5.12 -16.20
CA GLU A 307 -0.52 -4.30 -16.56
C GLU A 307 0.79 -4.81 -15.92
N GLN A 308 0.73 -5.29 -14.68
CA GLN A 308 1.85 -5.87 -13.95
C GLN A 308 2.36 -7.19 -14.57
N GLY A 309 1.46 -8.08 -15.01
CA GLY A 309 1.83 -9.36 -15.63
C GLY A 309 2.53 -9.20 -16.98
N MET A 310 2.16 -8.17 -17.75
CA MET A 310 2.94 -7.80 -18.95
C MET A 310 4.33 -7.28 -18.56
N ARG A 311 4.43 -6.33 -17.61
CA ARG A 311 5.71 -5.78 -17.15
C ARG A 311 6.67 -6.87 -16.63
N ASP A 312 6.18 -7.82 -15.86
CA ASP A 312 6.97 -8.93 -15.31
C ASP A 312 7.43 -9.91 -16.41
N ARG A 313 6.61 -10.12 -17.45
CA ARG A 313 7.00 -10.91 -18.64
C ARG A 313 8.11 -10.20 -19.40
N TRP A 314 7.98 -8.90 -19.65
CA TRP A 314 9.00 -8.12 -20.38
C TRP A 314 10.32 -8.05 -19.61
N ALA A 315 10.28 -7.89 -18.29
CA ALA A 315 11.47 -7.95 -17.44
C ALA A 315 12.19 -9.31 -17.53
N LYS A 316 11.45 -10.42 -17.74
CA LYS A 316 12.03 -11.75 -17.95
C LYS A 316 12.65 -11.89 -19.35
N VAL A 317 11.93 -11.49 -20.40
CA VAL A 317 12.42 -11.52 -21.80
C VAL A 317 13.70 -10.67 -21.95
N ASP A 318 13.73 -9.50 -21.31
CA ASP A 318 14.91 -8.61 -21.29
C ASP A 318 16.07 -9.21 -20.48
N ALA A 319 15.79 -9.93 -19.38
CA ALA A 319 16.80 -10.63 -18.59
C ALA A 319 17.36 -11.89 -19.26
N GLN A 320 16.61 -12.48 -20.21
CA GLN A 320 16.98 -13.68 -20.96
C GLN A 320 17.75 -13.37 -22.25
N GLY A 321 17.91 -12.08 -22.60
CA GLY A 321 18.66 -11.65 -23.76
C GLY A 321 17.98 -11.96 -25.10
N GLU A 322 16.67 -12.26 -25.14
CA GLU A 322 15.96 -12.76 -26.33
C GLU A 322 15.75 -11.76 -27.48
N ILE A 323 16.43 -10.62 -27.47
CA ILE A 323 16.34 -9.61 -28.53
C ILE A 323 17.75 -9.14 -28.91
N ASP A 324 18.30 -9.77 -29.96
CA ASP A 324 19.73 -9.70 -30.30
C ASP A 324 20.07 -8.84 -31.53
N ASP A 325 19.10 -8.10 -32.09
CA ASP A 325 19.40 -7.12 -33.15
C ASP A 325 18.63 -5.80 -32.98
N LEU A 326 19.40 -4.74 -32.83
CA LEU A 326 18.95 -3.36 -32.66
C LEU A 326 19.21 -2.51 -33.91
N SER A 327 19.80 -3.08 -34.97
CA SER A 327 20.13 -2.38 -36.22
C SER A 327 18.87 -2.04 -37.03
N GLU A 328 17.82 -2.84 -36.94
CA GLU A 328 16.49 -2.54 -37.52
C GLU A 328 15.70 -1.48 -36.74
N ARG A 329 16.23 -0.94 -35.62
CA ARG A 329 15.64 0.26 -35.00
C ARG A 329 15.95 1.55 -35.78
N ARG A 330 16.94 1.58 -36.68
CA ARG A 330 17.30 2.82 -37.41
C ARG A 330 16.23 3.37 -38.35
N HIS A 331 15.20 2.59 -38.69
CA HIS A 331 14.06 3.07 -39.50
C HIS A 331 12.72 3.09 -38.75
N ILE A 332 12.76 2.79 -37.46
CA ILE A 332 11.58 2.74 -36.57
C ILE A 332 11.35 4.07 -35.83
N TRP A 333 12.33 4.97 -35.83
CA TRP A 333 12.26 6.28 -35.16
C TRP A 333 12.32 7.46 -36.14
N GLY A 334 11.89 7.24 -37.38
CA GLY A 334 11.84 8.28 -38.41
C GLY A 334 10.52 9.02 -38.42
N LYS A 335 10.51 10.24 -37.85
CA LYS A 335 9.41 11.23 -37.83
C LYS A 335 8.17 10.82 -37.04
N VAL A 336 8.21 11.06 -35.73
CA VAL A 336 6.98 11.30 -34.94
C VAL A 336 6.40 12.63 -35.44
N ILE A 337 5.33 12.58 -36.24
CA ILE A 337 4.52 13.77 -36.51
C ILE A 337 3.55 13.91 -35.34
N PRO A 338 3.62 14.96 -34.51
CA PRO A 338 2.68 15.14 -33.40
C PRO A 338 1.26 15.33 -33.94
N THR A 339 0.29 14.61 -33.38
CA THR A 339 -1.14 14.89 -33.56
C THR A 339 -1.67 15.75 -32.40
N PRO A 340 -2.68 16.62 -32.62
CA PRO A 340 -3.16 17.60 -31.63
C PRO A 340 -3.63 17.05 -30.27
N ASN A 341 -3.88 15.74 -30.15
CA ASN A 341 -4.57 15.15 -29.00
C ASN A 341 -3.73 14.19 -28.13
N LYS A 342 -2.42 14.04 -28.36
CA LYS A 342 -1.55 13.15 -27.53
C LYS A 342 -0.44 13.95 -26.87
N VAL A 343 -0.44 13.99 -25.54
CA VAL A 343 0.58 14.65 -24.71
C VAL A 343 1.86 13.80 -24.71
N VAL A 344 2.99 14.38 -25.13
CA VAL A 344 4.30 13.72 -25.18
C VAL A 344 5.16 14.18 -24.00
N ARG A 345 5.73 13.24 -23.24
CA ARG A 345 6.52 13.51 -22.04
C ARG A 345 7.90 12.83 -22.12
N LEU A 346 9.00 13.55 -21.88
CA LEU A 346 10.38 13.03 -21.92
C LEU A 346 11.04 13.02 -20.53
N ASP A 347 11.78 11.98 -20.20
CA ASP A 347 12.56 11.82 -18.96
C ASP A 347 14.05 11.64 -19.32
N LEU A 348 14.82 12.71 -19.24
CA LEU A 348 16.21 12.81 -19.71
C LEU A 348 17.19 12.41 -18.58
N GLY A 349 18.05 11.45 -18.87
CA GLY A 349 18.91 10.78 -17.89
C GLY A 349 18.11 9.94 -16.89
N CYS A 350 17.07 9.25 -17.39
CA CYS A 350 16.12 8.51 -16.55
C CYS A 350 16.73 7.33 -15.76
N GLY A 351 17.96 6.93 -16.09
CA GLY A 351 18.70 5.89 -15.40
C GLY A 351 17.92 4.58 -15.34
N ARG A 352 17.99 3.91 -14.19
CA ARG A 352 17.24 2.66 -13.92
C ARG A 352 15.80 2.88 -13.47
N ARG A 353 15.36 4.13 -13.31
CA ARG A 353 14.11 4.50 -12.63
C ARG A 353 13.26 5.43 -13.49
N LYS A 354 13.09 5.09 -14.77
CA LYS A 354 12.22 5.85 -15.68
C LYS A 354 10.82 6.01 -15.11
N LEU A 355 10.29 7.24 -15.16
CA LEU A 355 8.92 7.52 -14.75
C LEU A 355 7.86 6.91 -15.69
N SER A 356 6.73 6.53 -15.09
CA SER A 356 5.57 6.00 -15.82
C SER A 356 4.93 7.11 -16.67
N GLY A 357 4.55 6.79 -17.91
CA GLY A 357 3.98 7.77 -18.84
C GLY A 357 5.00 8.72 -19.49
N PHE A 358 6.31 8.53 -19.24
CA PHE A 358 7.40 9.26 -19.88
C PHE A 358 8.17 8.37 -20.87
N ILE A 359 8.69 8.99 -21.91
CA ILE A 359 9.71 8.42 -22.80
C ILE A 359 11.07 8.70 -22.17
N GLY A 360 11.74 7.66 -21.69
CA GLY A 360 13.03 7.76 -21.01
C GLY A 360 14.18 7.82 -22.00
N VAL A 361 15.06 8.79 -21.83
CA VAL A 361 16.29 8.97 -22.60
C VAL A 361 17.47 8.81 -21.65
N ASP A 362 18.46 7.98 -21.98
CA ASP A 362 19.66 7.82 -21.14
C ASP A 362 20.87 7.42 -21.99
N HIS A 363 22.08 7.82 -21.57
CA HIS A 363 23.33 7.41 -22.23
C HIS A 363 23.57 5.91 -22.07
N TYR A 364 23.18 5.34 -20.94
CA TYR A 364 23.33 3.93 -20.61
C TYR A 364 22.04 3.16 -20.85
N ARG A 365 22.20 1.93 -21.32
CA ARG A 365 21.08 1.00 -21.43
C ARG A 365 20.68 0.50 -20.05
N HIS A 366 19.51 0.90 -19.60
CA HIS A 366 18.88 0.42 -18.36
C HIS A 366 17.44 -0.06 -18.61
N PRO A 367 16.89 -0.93 -17.74
CA PRO A 367 15.48 -1.31 -17.79
C PRO A 367 14.58 -0.07 -17.73
N GLY A 368 13.66 0.05 -18.68
CA GLY A 368 12.76 1.19 -18.81
C GLY A 368 13.22 2.27 -19.78
N VAL A 369 14.53 2.45 -20.05
CA VAL A 369 15.04 3.45 -21.00
C VAL A 369 14.48 3.19 -22.41
N ASN A 370 13.80 4.19 -22.99
CA ASN A 370 13.20 4.07 -24.32
C ASN A 370 14.20 4.43 -25.43
N VAL A 371 15.03 5.46 -25.20
CA VAL A 371 16.01 5.99 -26.15
C VAL A 371 17.38 5.96 -25.50
N VAL A 372 18.30 5.16 -26.04
CA VAL A 372 19.69 5.15 -25.59
C VAL A 372 20.46 6.20 -26.39
N LEU A 373 20.76 7.33 -25.77
CA LEU A 373 21.36 8.50 -26.40
C LEU A 373 22.17 9.30 -25.38
N ASP A 374 23.36 9.73 -25.78
CA ASP A 374 24.11 10.76 -25.08
C ASP A 374 23.40 12.12 -25.23
N LEU A 375 23.12 12.83 -24.14
CA LEU A 375 22.43 14.12 -24.19
C LEU A 375 23.27 15.22 -24.87
N ASP A 376 24.58 15.00 -25.05
CA ASP A 376 25.44 15.83 -25.91
C ASP A 376 25.22 15.59 -27.42
N GLN A 377 24.24 14.76 -27.81
CA GLN A 377 23.86 14.48 -29.20
C GLN A 377 22.44 14.98 -29.51
N PRO A 378 22.10 15.22 -30.80
CA PRO A 378 20.77 15.66 -31.17
C PRO A 378 19.66 14.72 -30.70
N LEU A 379 18.60 15.28 -30.11
CA LEU A 379 17.47 14.53 -29.60
C LEU A 379 16.62 13.99 -30.77
N PRO A 380 16.31 12.68 -30.83
CA PRO A 380 15.62 12.05 -31.97
C PRO A 380 14.10 12.28 -31.94
N PHE A 381 13.65 13.47 -31.57
CA PHE A 381 12.25 13.89 -31.57
C PHE A 381 12.05 15.02 -32.57
N ALA A 382 10.84 15.10 -33.14
CA ALA A 382 10.50 16.18 -34.04
C ALA A 382 10.42 17.51 -33.28
N ASP A 383 10.63 18.59 -34.02
CA ASP A 383 10.43 19.95 -33.52
C ASP A 383 9.00 20.10 -33.01
N ASP A 384 8.81 20.85 -31.91
CA ASP A 384 7.49 21.18 -31.35
C ASP A 384 6.60 19.96 -31.04
N SER A 385 7.19 18.79 -30.78
CA SER A 385 6.44 17.56 -30.54
C SER A 385 6.21 17.24 -29.07
N VAL A 386 6.99 17.82 -28.15
CA VAL A 386 7.03 17.49 -26.72
C VAL A 386 6.28 18.51 -25.87
N ASP A 387 5.45 18.03 -24.92
CA ASP A 387 4.66 18.84 -24.00
C ASP A 387 5.29 18.99 -22.60
N LEU A 388 6.04 17.99 -22.16
CA LEU A 388 6.67 17.98 -20.84
C LEU A 388 8.03 17.29 -20.89
N VAL A 389 9.05 17.91 -20.31
CA VAL A 389 10.39 17.33 -20.15
C VAL A 389 10.74 17.32 -18.67
N LEU A 390 11.24 16.20 -18.19
CA LEU A 390 11.91 16.07 -16.90
C LEU A 390 13.39 15.76 -17.16
N ALA A 391 14.28 16.46 -16.50
CA ALA A 391 15.70 16.13 -16.45
C ALA A 391 16.13 16.12 -14.99
N SER A 392 16.25 14.93 -14.41
CA SER A 392 16.50 14.74 -12.98
C SER A 392 17.90 14.18 -12.77
N ASN A 393 18.77 14.99 -12.19
CA ASN A 393 20.16 14.66 -11.89
C ASN A 393 20.94 14.11 -13.11
N SER A 394 20.73 14.77 -14.25
CA SER A 394 21.26 14.35 -15.55
C SER A 394 22.00 15.45 -16.29
N LEU A 395 21.51 16.69 -16.22
CA LEU A 395 22.12 17.83 -16.91
C LEU A 395 23.45 18.28 -16.27
N GLU A 396 23.75 17.89 -15.03
CA GLU A 396 25.09 18.10 -14.45
C GLU A 396 26.19 17.32 -15.17
N HIS A 397 25.85 16.25 -15.90
CA HIS A 397 26.82 15.34 -16.50
C HIS A 397 27.17 15.64 -17.96
N VAL A 398 26.40 16.52 -18.62
CA VAL A 398 26.58 16.85 -20.04
C VAL A 398 27.83 17.71 -20.24
N ASN A 399 28.51 17.54 -21.36
CA ASN A 399 29.69 18.33 -21.71
C ASN A 399 29.28 19.73 -22.22
N ASN A 400 28.18 19.81 -22.98
CA ASN A 400 27.70 21.03 -23.61
C ASN A 400 26.24 21.29 -23.22
N LEU A 401 26.06 21.96 -22.07
CA LEU A 401 24.74 22.32 -21.55
C LEU A 401 23.96 23.23 -22.51
N GLU A 402 24.64 24.17 -23.16
CA GLU A 402 24.00 25.10 -24.09
C GLU A 402 23.41 24.37 -25.30
N PHE A 403 24.16 23.44 -25.91
CA PHE A 403 23.63 22.57 -26.97
C PHE A 403 22.46 21.71 -26.49
N THR A 404 22.60 21.08 -25.31
CA THR A 404 21.54 20.21 -24.76
C THR A 404 20.24 21.00 -24.54
N MET A 405 20.34 22.22 -24.00
CA MET A 405 19.19 23.10 -23.79
C MET A 405 18.57 23.60 -25.10
N GLN A 406 19.37 23.80 -26.15
CA GLN A 406 18.87 24.09 -27.51
C GLN A 406 18.06 22.92 -28.08
N GLU A 407 18.54 21.69 -27.91
CA GLU A 407 17.81 20.51 -28.37
C GLU A 407 16.52 20.28 -27.57
N ILE A 408 16.54 20.49 -26.25
CA ILE A 408 15.32 20.46 -25.43
C ILE A 408 14.32 21.52 -25.92
N TYR A 409 14.78 22.74 -26.20
CA TYR A 409 13.92 23.81 -26.71
C TYR A 409 13.34 23.48 -28.09
N ARG A 410 14.14 22.91 -28.98
CA ARG A 410 13.72 22.52 -30.34
C ARG A 410 12.56 21.55 -30.28
N VAL A 411 12.68 20.48 -29.49
CA VAL A 411 11.66 19.41 -29.44
C VAL A 411 10.41 19.81 -28.66
N CYS A 412 10.52 20.74 -27.71
CA CYS A 412 9.38 21.24 -26.94
C CYS A 412 8.50 22.19 -27.74
N ARG A 413 7.17 22.05 -27.66
CA ARG A 413 6.22 23.03 -28.22
C ARG A 413 6.14 24.29 -27.36
N HIS A 414 5.55 25.36 -27.91
CA HIS A 414 5.20 26.52 -27.10
C HIS A 414 4.28 26.13 -25.93
N GLY A 415 4.60 26.63 -24.73
CA GLY A 415 3.87 26.33 -23.50
C GLY A 415 4.25 25.01 -22.84
N ALA A 416 5.16 24.23 -23.43
CA ALA A 416 5.63 22.99 -22.81
C ALA A 416 6.32 23.25 -21.47
N GLN A 417 6.13 22.34 -20.52
CA GLN A 417 6.77 22.39 -19.21
C GLN A 417 8.14 21.69 -19.26
N LEU A 418 9.15 22.30 -18.66
CA LEU A 418 10.46 21.68 -18.46
C LEU A 418 10.80 21.71 -16.96
N CYS A 419 10.95 20.53 -16.38
CA CYS A 419 11.33 20.34 -15.00
C CYS A 419 12.79 19.89 -14.95
N ILE A 420 13.66 20.71 -14.39
CA ILE A 420 15.07 20.35 -14.19
C ILE A 420 15.30 20.19 -12.69
N ILE A 421 15.85 19.06 -12.29
CA ILE A 421 16.28 18.82 -10.91
C ILE A 421 17.76 18.51 -10.97
N SER A 422 18.56 19.22 -10.20
CA SER A 422 20.00 19.00 -10.17
C SER A 422 20.57 19.35 -8.81
N THR A 423 21.77 18.86 -8.54
CA THR A 423 22.52 19.16 -7.32
C THR A 423 22.83 20.66 -7.22
N TYR A 424 22.64 21.22 -6.04
CA TYR A 424 22.89 22.65 -5.81
C TYR A 424 24.39 22.97 -5.79
N SER A 425 24.79 24.11 -6.35
CA SER A 425 26.21 24.45 -6.58
C SER A 425 27.09 24.56 -5.34
N ASN A 426 26.52 24.69 -4.15
CA ASN A 426 27.26 24.84 -2.89
C ASN A 426 27.28 23.55 -2.06
N GLU A 427 26.98 22.40 -2.66
CA GLU A 427 27.15 21.08 -2.05
C GLU A 427 28.57 20.56 -2.38
N GLU A 428 29.39 20.33 -1.35
CA GLU A 428 30.83 20.09 -1.52
C GLU A 428 31.15 18.74 -2.15
N LEU A 429 30.38 17.70 -1.84
CA LEU A 429 30.62 16.33 -2.30
C LEU A 429 30.36 16.21 -3.81
N LYS A 430 29.30 16.86 -4.30
CA LYS A 430 28.85 16.90 -5.68
C LYS A 430 29.72 17.81 -6.51
N VAL A 431 30.15 18.96 -5.98
CA VAL A 431 31.16 19.80 -6.63
C VAL A 431 32.48 19.05 -6.79
N SER A 432 32.83 18.19 -5.84
CA SER A 432 34.03 17.34 -5.92
C SER A 432 33.85 16.11 -6.81
N ASN A 433 32.65 15.83 -7.33
CA ASN A 433 32.35 14.62 -8.10
C ASN A 433 32.84 14.77 -9.56
N PRO A 434 33.89 14.06 -10.01
CA PRO A 434 34.49 14.28 -11.33
C PRO A 434 33.56 14.20 -12.56
N PRO A 435 32.49 13.38 -12.58
CA PRO A 435 31.51 13.37 -13.66
C PRO A 435 30.55 14.57 -13.67
N HIS A 436 30.51 15.42 -12.64
CA HIS A 436 29.72 16.65 -12.65
C HIS A 436 30.52 17.73 -13.37
N LYS A 437 29.98 18.19 -14.50
CA LYS A 437 30.61 19.17 -15.40
C LYS A 437 29.89 20.52 -15.39
N GLN A 438 28.61 20.53 -15.00
CA GLN A 438 27.77 21.72 -14.98
C GLN A 438 27.31 22.05 -13.55
N VAL A 439 27.03 23.33 -13.30
CA VAL A 439 26.62 23.84 -11.98
C VAL A 439 25.24 24.49 -12.04
N PHE A 440 24.42 24.23 -11.02
CA PHE A 440 23.04 24.70 -10.94
C PHE A 440 22.78 25.47 -9.64
N ASN A 441 22.27 26.69 -9.76
CA ASN A 441 21.82 27.53 -8.66
C ASN A 441 20.69 28.47 -9.10
N GLU A 442 20.23 29.37 -8.22
CA GLU A 442 19.14 30.32 -8.50
C GLU A 442 19.38 31.24 -9.70
N HIS A 443 20.62 31.35 -10.18
CA HIS A 443 20.97 32.21 -11.30
C HIS A 443 21.02 31.47 -12.64
N THR A 444 21.15 30.14 -12.65
CA THR A 444 21.28 29.35 -13.88
C THR A 444 20.15 29.61 -14.87
N PRO A 445 18.85 29.63 -14.50
CA PRO A 445 17.76 29.87 -15.45
C PRO A 445 17.79 31.26 -16.10
N ARG A 446 18.48 32.23 -15.49
CA ARG A 446 18.58 33.59 -16.03
C ARG A 446 19.34 33.62 -17.35
N PHE A 447 20.16 32.60 -17.65
CA PHE A 447 20.92 32.49 -18.89
C PHE A 447 20.15 31.78 -20.02
N TRP A 448 18.94 31.30 -19.75
CA TRP A 448 18.06 30.64 -20.74
C TRP A 448 16.95 31.54 -21.27
N THR A 449 16.98 32.83 -20.93
CA THR A 449 16.06 33.83 -21.48
C THR A 449 16.74 35.20 -21.59
N SER A 450 16.34 35.99 -22.58
CA SER A 450 16.75 37.39 -22.74
C SER A 450 15.76 38.38 -22.10
N SER A 451 14.64 37.88 -21.59
CA SER A 451 13.58 38.72 -21.04
C SER A 451 13.84 39.13 -19.60
N THR A 452 13.52 40.38 -19.31
CA THR A 452 13.62 40.96 -17.97
C THR A 452 12.44 40.60 -17.06
N ASN A 453 11.39 39.99 -17.62
CA ASN A 453 10.19 39.62 -16.87
C ASN A 453 10.41 38.29 -16.15
N SER A 454 10.10 38.24 -14.85
CA SER A 454 10.27 37.06 -14.01
C SER A 454 9.02 36.80 -13.16
N ALA A 455 8.70 35.52 -12.95
CA ALA A 455 7.73 35.08 -11.97
C ALA A 455 8.36 34.83 -10.58
N ILE A 456 9.69 34.81 -10.49
CA ILE A 456 10.44 34.53 -9.29
C ILE A 456 10.51 35.77 -8.39
N ASP A 457 10.42 35.58 -7.08
CA ASP A 457 10.67 36.63 -6.09
C ASP A 457 12.08 37.21 -6.25
N VAL A 458 12.18 38.54 -6.26
CA VAL A 458 13.45 39.26 -6.38
C VAL A 458 14.45 38.86 -5.31
N ASP A 459 14.00 38.55 -4.10
CA ASP A 459 14.89 38.18 -2.99
C ASP A 459 15.63 36.87 -3.25
N GLU A 460 15.07 35.97 -4.07
CA GLU A 460 15.72 34.71 -4.40
C GLU A 460 16.96 34.92 -5.27
N TYR A 461 16.87 35.77 -6.30
CA TYR A 461 17.91 35.90 -7.32
C TYR A 461 18.65 37.24 -7.32
N MET A 462 18.29 38.19 -6.46
CA MET A 462 18.95 39.49 -6.39
C MET A 462 20.46 39.32 -6.20
N HIS A 463 21.22 39.97 -7.09
CA HIS A 463 22.68 40.00 -7.09
C HIS A 463 23.17 41.42 -7.39
N LEU A 464 24.23 41.87 -6.71
CA LEU A 464 24.70 43.26 -6.77
C LEU A 464 25.05 43.72 -8.19
N TYR A 465 25.69 42.86 -8.96
CA TYR A 465 26.19 43.15 -10.31
C TYR A 465 25.22 42.73 -11.44
N ALA A 466 24.13 42.05 -11.09
CA ALA A 466 23.16 41.53 -12.06
C ALA A 466 21.77 41.66 -11.46
N LYS A 467 21.19 42.87 -11.55
CA LYS A 467 19.91 43.20 -10.89
C LYS A 467 18.68 42.75 -11.69
N THR A 468 18.79 42.72 -13.02
CA THR A 468 17.67 42.35 -13.90
C THR A 468 17.62 40.84 -14.16
N TRP A 469 16.43 40.29 -14.34
CA TRP A 469 16.29 38.94 -14.92
C TRP A 469 16.69 38.96 -16.40
N GLY A 470 16.96 37.79 -16.98
CA GLY A 470 17.34 37.65 -18.39
C GLY A 470 18.75 38.12 -18.70
N LEU A 471 19.72 37.21 -18.58
CA LEU A 471 21.15 37.44 -18.77
C LEU A 471 21.68 36.88 -20.10
N ARG A 472 20.81 36.32 -20.96
CA ARG A 472 21.21 35.68 -22.23
C ARG A 472 21.74 36.64 -23.31
N LYS A 473 21.76 37.95 -23.07
CA LYS A 473 22.25 38.98 -24.02
C LYS A 473 23.79 39.04 -24.16
N SER A 474 24.53 38.11 -23.57
CA SER A 474 25.99 38.02 -23.70
C SER A 474 26.41 37.59 -25.11
N LYS A 475 27.47 38.19 -25.68
CA LYS A 475 27.98 37.95 -27.05
C LYS A 475 28.36 36.48 -27.37
N LEU A 476 28.41 35.61 -26.36
CA LEU A 476 28.84 34.21 -26.47
C LEU A 476 27.69 33.20 -26.52
N MET A 477 26.43 33.65 -26.43
CA MET A 477 25.25 32.78 -26.30
C MET A 477 24.34 32.91 -27.52
N HIS A 478 23.79 31.78 -28.01
CA HIS A 478 22.87 31.79 -29.17
C HIS A 478 21.49 32.34 -28.75
N PRO A 479 20.87 33.25 -29.51
CA PRO A 479 19.62 33.90 -29.08
C PRO A 479 18.35 33.02 -29.10
N ASP A 480 18.45 31.74 -29.47
CA ASP A 480 17.31 31.00 -30.04
C ASP A 480 16.44 30.24 -29.04
N ILE A 481 16.78 30.25 -27.74
CA ILE A 481 15.93 29.64 -26.70
C ILE A 481 15.39 30.70 -25.74
N ASP A 482 14.13 30.55 -25.35
CA ASP A 482 13.49 31.33 -24.31
C ASP A 482 12.73 30.40 -23.34
N PHE A 483 13.38 30.05 -22.23
CA PHE A 483 12.78 29.33 -21.13
C PHE A 483 12.43 30.31 -19.99
N ARG A 484 11.15 30.39 -19.63
CA ARG A 484 10.69 31.20 -18.51
C ARG A 484 10.64 30.38 -17.23
N CYS A 485 11.43 30.79 -16.24
CA CYS A 485 11.38 30.19 -14.92
C CYS A 485 10.11 30.64 -14.19
N MET A 486 9.23 29.68 -13.95
CA MET A 486 7.93 29.89 -13.33
C MET A 486 8.02 29.71 -11.81
N LYS A 487 8.82 28.74 -11.37
CA LYS A 487 9.02 28.40 -9.95
C LYS A 487 10.39 27.79 -9.72
N MET A 488 10.97 28.04 -8.54
CA MET A 488 12.14 27.34 -8.03
C MET A 488 11.82 26.72 -6.68
N ASP A 489 12.24 25.47 -6.48
CA ASP A 489 12.20 24.80 -5.19
C ASP A 489 13.62 24.44 -4.75
N PHE A 490 13.89 24.66 -3.46
CA PHE A 490 15.18 24.35 -2.84
C PHE A 490 14.98 23.22 -1.83
N PHE A 491 15.75 22.14 -1.97
CA PHE A 491 15.71 21.01 -1.06
C PHE A 491 16.87 21.10 -0.07
N TYR A 492 16.54 21.51 1.14
CA TYR A 492 17.51 21.72 2.22
C TYR A 492 17.91 20.41 2.90
N PHE A 493 19.17 20.36 3.35
CA PHE A 493 19.64 19.29 4.24
C PHE A 493 18.81 19.28 5.54
N PRO A 494 18.63 18.10 6.19
CA PRO A 494 17.76 17.94 7.35
C PRO A 494 17.97 18.99 8.46
N GLU A 495 19.21 19.40 8.68
CA GLU A 495 19.64 20.37 9.68
C GLU A 495 19.08 21.78 9.43
N TYR A 496 18.65 22.09 8.20
CA TYR A 496 18.11 23.41 7.84
C TYR A 496 16.60 23.37 7.55
N GLN A 497 15.97 22.19 7.54
CA GLN A 497 14.56 22.04 7.17
C GLN A 497 13.58 22.71 8.15
N HIS A 498 13.99 22.84 9.42
CA HIS A 498 13.19 23.45 10.49
C HIS A 498 13.23 24.99 10.48
N LEU A 499 14.18 25.59 9.77
CA LEU A 499 14.32 27.05 9.67
C LEU A 499 13.17 27.64 8.85
N SER A 500 12.81 28.90 9.14
CA SER A 500 11.84 29.65 8.33
C SER A 500 12.37 29.86 6.91
N GLU A 501 11.48 30.09 5.93
CA GLU A 501 11.88 30.33 4.53
C GLU A 501 12.91 31.46 4.38
N LYS A 502 12.77 32.52 5.20
CA LYS A 502 13.71 33.64 5.23
C LYS A 502 15.09 33.23 5.75
N GLU A 503 15.13 32.43 6.82
CA GLU A 503 16.37 31.92 7.39
C GLU A 503 17.05 30.92 6.45
N GLN A 504 16.28 30.04 5.82
CA GLN A 504 16.74 29.10 4.78
C GLN A 504 17.36 29.85 3.59
N ARG A 505 16.70 30.91 3.11
CA ARG A 505 17.22 31.78 2.04
C ARG A 505 18.51 32.47 2.47
N ASN A 506 18.55 33.03 3.67
CA ASN A 506 19.74 33.70 4.20
C ASN A 506 20.91 32.71 4.31
N ALA A 507 20.71 31.55 4.95
CA ALA A 507 21.72 30.51 5.08
C ALA A 507 22.29 30.09 3.71
N ARG A 508 21.41 29.85 2.73
CA ARG A 508 21.80 29.49 1.36
C ARG A 508 22.65 30.57 0.67
N LYS A 509 22.36 31.85 0.91
CA LYS A 509 23.05 33.00 0.29
C LYS A 509 24.25 33.51 1.10
N SER A 510 24.45 33.06 2.34
CA SER A 510 25.50 33.53 3.27
C SER A 510 26.83 32.78 3.17
N TYR A 511 27.19 32.25 1.99
CA TYR A 511 28.43 31.48 1.73
C TYR A 511 28.59 30.19 2.55
N TRP A 512 27.51 29.69 3.15
CA TRP A 512 27.53 28.38 3.79
C TRP A 512 27.39 27.30 2.73
N VAL A 513 28.26 26.30 2.83
CA VAL A 513 28.23 25.07 2.04
C VAL A 513 27.30 24.04 2.68
N ASN A 514 26.80 23.09 1.89
CA ASN A 514 25.94 22.00 2.36
C ASN A 514 24.66 22.47 3.08
N VAL A 515 24.08 23.60 2.65
CA VAL A 515 22.77 24.09 3.13
C VAL A 515 21.63 23.50 2.30
N CYS A 516 21.80 23.51 0.97
CA CYS A 516 20.85 23.01 0.00
C CYS A 516 21.51 21.86 -0.77
N ASP A 517 20.80 20.74 -0.89
CA ASP A 517 21.25 19.51 -1.55
C ASP A 517 20.88 19.53 -3.05
N GLU A 518 19.60 19.76 -3.34
CA GLU A 518 19.08 19.81 -4.71
C GLU A 518 18.29 21.10 -4.95
N ILE A 519 18.27 21.54 -6.20
CA ILE A 519 17.40 22.61 -6.69
C ILE A 519 16.55 22.06 -7.82
N MET A 520 15.28 22.46 -7.83
CA MET A 520 14.34 22.16 -8.91
C MET A 520 13.86 23.45 -9.57
N TYR A 521 13.87 23.46 -10.90
CA TYR A 521 13.34 24.53 -11.73
C TYR A 521 12.10 24.03 -12.46
N HIS A 522 11.00 24.78 -12.35
CA HIS A 522 9.87 24.63 -13.26
C HIS A 522 9.95 25.74 -14.31
N LEU A 523 10.22 25.35 -15.55
CA LEU A 523 10.39 26.22 -16.70
C LEU A 523 9.23 26.03 -17.67
N MET A 524 8.91 27.08 -18.41
CA MET A 524 7.97 27.05 -19.53
C MET A 524 8.69 27.46 -20.82
N VAL A 525 8.44 26.72 -21.89
CA VAL A 525 9.02 26.98 -23.22
C VAL A 525 8.22 28.09 -23.93
N VAL A 526 8.87 29.20 -24.26
CA VAL A 526 8.23 30.36 -24.90
C VAL A 526 8.75 30.55 -26.31
N LYS A 527 7.94 30.21 -27.32
CA LYS A 527 8.25 30.43 -28.74
C LYS A 527 7.44 31.59 -29.33
N GLU A 528 6.38 32.00 -28.65
CA GLU A 528 5.50 33.10 -29.02
C GLU A 528 5.56 34.21 -27.95
N PRO A 529 5.33 35.50 -28.30
CA PRO A 529 5.42 36.59 -27.34
C PRO A 529 4.42 36.45 -26.19
N ILE A 530 4.91 36.60 -24.95
CA ILE A 530 4.09 36.56 -23.73
C ILE A 530 4.24 37.85 -22.92
N SER A 531 3.13 38.38 -22.39
CA SER A 531 3.16 39.60 -21.56
C SER A 531 3.59 39.30 -20.11
N GLU A 532 4.05 40.31 -19.37
CA GLU A 532 4.43 40.14 -17.95
C GLU A 532 3.22 39.74 -17.08
N GLN A 533 2.05 40.33 -17.34
CA GLN A 533 0.83 40.04 -16.59
C GLN A 533 0.38 38.60 -16.80
N GLU A 534 0.39 38.14 -18.05
CA GLU A 534 0.07 36.77 -18.42
C GLU A 534 1.05 35.76 -17.81
N LEU A 535 2.36 36.04 -17.85
CA LEU A 535 3.37 35.20 -17.21
C LEU A 535 3.11 35.05 -15.71
N LYS A 536 2.82 36.15 -15.00
CA LYS A 536 2.51 36.14 -13.56
C LYS A 536 1.20 35.43 -13.25
N GLN A 537 0.21 35.52 -14.14
CA GLN A 537 -1.07 34.82 -13.98
C GLN A 537 -0.87 33.31 -14.17
N LEU A 538 -0.19 32.90 -15.24
CA LEU A 538 0.14 31.49 -15.50
C LEU A 538 0.94 30.88 -14.36
N ALA A 539 1.93 31.59 -13.80
CA ALA A 539 2.71 31.10 -12.68
C ALA A 539 1.89 30.78 -11.42
N LYS A 540 0.71 31.40 -11.26
CA LYS A 540 -0.21 31.14 -10.14
C LYS A 540 -1.25 30.06 -10.44
N SER A 541 -1.62 29.87 -11.70
CA SER A 541 -2.71 28.97 -12.10
C SER A 541 -2.24 27.65 -12.71
N VAL A 542 -0.98 27.56 -13.16
CA VAL A 542 -0.44 26.36 -13.79
C VAL A 542 -0.31 25.23 -12.77
N GLU A 543 -0.76 24.05 -13.16
CA GLU A 543 -0.46 22.83 -12.41
C GLU A 543 0.97 22.38 -12.76
N TYR A 544 1.87 22.53 -11.78
CA TYR A 544 3.26 22.14 -11.90
C TYR A 544 3.38 20.62 -11.83
N TYR A 545 4.06 20.02 -12.82
CA TYR A 545 4.40 18.62 -12.72
C TYR A 545 5.50 18.41 -11.66
N ASP A 546 5.18 17.62 -10.63
CA ASP A 546 6.15 17.13 -9.65
C ASP A 546 6.38 15.63 -9.84
N PRO A 547 7.64 15.18 -9.99
CA PRO A 547 7.91 13.74 -9.99
C PRO A 547 7.63 13.13 -8.60
N PRO A 548 7.22 11.85 -8.52
CA PRO A 548 6.77 11.24 -7.27
C PRO A 548 7.75 11.38 -6.08
N TYR A 549 9.06 11.32 -6.34
CA TYR A 549 10.05 11.45 -5.27
C TYR A 549 10.10 12.88 -4.68
N VAL A 550 9.86 13.91 -5.49
CA VAL A 550 9.76 15.30 -5.01
C VAL A 550 8.51 15.44 -4.14
N THR A 551 7.38 14.85 -4.55
CA THR A 551 6.16 14.81 -3.73
C THR A 551 6.45 14.15 -2.38
N VAL A 552 7.15 13.02 -2.37
CA VAL A 552 7.55 12.34 -1.13
C VAL A 552 8.48 13.22 -0.27
N ARG A 553 9.50 13.86 -0.85
CA ARG A 553 10.40 14.77 -0.10
C ARG A 553 9.63 15.93 0.54
N ARG A 554 8.67 16.52 -0.18
CA ARG A 554 7.83 17.61 0.36
C ARG A 554 6.93 17.12 1.49
N LEU A 555 6.33 15.94 1.36
CA LEU A 555 5.54 15.32 2.43
C LEU A 555 6.39 14.96 3.65
N GLN A 556 7.61 14.45 3.45
CA GLN A 556 8.54 14.17 4.54
C GLN A 556 8.94 15.44 5.30
N ARG A 557 9.23 16.53 4.59
CA ARG A 557 9.46 17.84 5.21
C ARG A 557 8.26 18.27 6.03
N HIS A 558 7.05 18.15 5.49
CA HIS A 558 5.84 18.53 6.20
C HIS A 558 5.61 17.66 7.46
N CYS A 559 5.85 16.34 7.36
CA CYS A 559 5.79 15.44 8.50
C CYS A 559 6.83 15.82 9.56
N ALA A 560 8.07 16.11 9.17
CA ALA A 560 9.12 16.50 10.11
C ALA A 560 8.78 17.80 10.85
N VAL A 561 8.22 18.80 10.17
CA VAL A 561 7.73 20.03 10.80
C VAL A 561 6.61 19.71 11.80
N LEU A 562 5.61 18.92 11.38
CA LEU A 562 4.51 18.50 12.26
C LEU A 562 4.98 17.65 13.45
N GLU A 563 5.96 16.77 13.27
CA GLU A 563 6.55 15.97 14.34
C GLU A 563 7.28 16.84 15.35
N MET A 564 7.94 17.91 14.89
CA MET A 564 8.57 18.91 15.76
C MET A 564 7.51 19.69 16.56
N GLU A 565 6.46 20.18 15.89
CA GLU A 565 5.32 20.83 16.55
C GLU A 565 4.64 19.90 17.56
N VAL A 566 4.45 18.62 17.21
CA VAL A 566 3.92 17.59 18.11
C VAL A 566 4.89 17.31 19.27
N GLY A 567 6.20 17.34 19.03
CA GLY A 567 7.23 17.22 20.07
C GLY A 567 7.16 18.36 21.08
N GLU A 568 7.07 19.60 20.60
CA GLU A 568 6.87 20.79 21.45
C GLU A 568 5.55 20.70 22.24
N MET A 569 4.47 20.30 21.59
CA MET A 569 3.17 20.09 22.25
C MET A 569 3.22 18.97 23.29
N ARG A 570 3.90 17.85 23.02
CA ARG A 570 4.09 16.73 23.96
C ARG A 570 4.96 17.12 25.16
N GLY A 571 6.04 17.88 24.93
CA GLY A 571 6.84 18.45 26.01
C GLY A 571 5.99 19.32 26.93
N THR A 572 5.13 20.16 26.35
CA THR A 572 4.19 21.01 27.10
C THR A 572 3.13 20.18 27.84
N SER A 573 2.65 19.07 27.27
CA SER A 573 1.69 18.16 27.91
C SER A 573 2.31 17.39 29.07
N ALA A 574 3.54 16.89 28.94
CA ALA A 574 4.25 16.18 29.99
C ALA A 574 4.52 17.08 31.20
N ILE A 575 4.86 18.35 30.97
CA ILE A 575 4.99 19.36 32.03
C ILE A 575 3.65 19.54 32.76
N ARG A 576 2.54 19.68 32.02
CA ARG A 576 1.19 19.83 32.61
C ARG A 576 0.71 18.59 33.36
N GLU A 577 1.03 17.38 32.90
CA GLU A 577 0.70 16.13 33.61
C GLU A 577 1.46 16.01 34.94
N ALA A 578 2.76 16.35 34.95
CA ALA A 578 3.56 16.38 36.17
C ALA A 578 3.05 17.45 37.16
N GLU A 579 2.68 18.64 36.69
CA GLU A 579 2.04 19.68 37.49
C GLU A 579 0.69 19.22 38.07
N LEU A 580 -0.11 18.49 37.29
CA LEU A 580 -1.39 17.95 37.72
C LEU A 580 -1.24 16.86 38.81
N GLU A 581 -0.26 15.97 38.68
CA GLU A 581 0.04 14.95 39.68
C GLU A 581 0.50 15.58 40.99
N GLN A 582 1.40 16.57 40.91
CA GLN A 582 1.85 17.33 42.07
C GLN A 582 0.70 18.07 42.77
N ALA A 583 -0.18 18.71 41.99
CA ALA A 583 -1.37 19.38 42.51
C ALA A 583 -2.35 18.38 43.17
N ASN A 584 -2.52 17.18 42.61
CA ASN A 584 -3.37 16.13 43.20
C ASN A 584 -2.83 15.61 44.53
N ILE A 585 -1.51 15.42 44.66
CA ILE A 585 -0.85 15.06 45.92
C ILE A 585 -1.10 16.15 46.97
N GLU A 586 -0.98 17.42 46.57
CA GLU A 586 -1.19 18.56 47.46
C GLU A 586 -2.66 18.70 47.89
N ILE A 587 -3.61 18.53 46.96
CA ILE A 587 -5.06 18.46 47.26
C ILE A 587 -5.37 17.32 48.25
N GLY A 588 -4.74 16.15 48.08
CA GLY A 588 -4.87 15.01 49.00
C GLY A 588 -4.44 15.36 50.42
N ARG A 589 -3.28 16.02 50.58
CA ARG A 589 -2.79 16.50 51.88
C ARG A 589 -3.77 17.49 52.53
N PHE A 590 -4.28 18.46 51.77
CA PHE A 590 -5.23 19.45 52.30
C PHE A 590 -6.59 18.85 52.68
N ARG A 591 -7.09 17.84 51.94
CA ARG A 591 -8.33 17.13 52.30
C ARG A 591 -8.22 16.41 53.63
N ILE A 592 -7.09 15.77 53.91
CA ILE A 592 -6.84 15.06 55.18
C ILE A 592 -6.80 16.06 56.35
N LYS A 593 -6.06 17.18 56.19
CA LYS A 593 -5.99 18.24 57.20
C LYS A 593 -7.35 18.88 57.45
N GLY A 594 -8.12 19.17 56.40
CA GLY A 594 -9.49 19.68 56.53
C GLY A 594 -10.41 18.74 57.34
N LYS A 595 -10.39 17.42 57.07
CA LYS A 595 -11.17 16.44 57.83
C LYS A 595 -10.74 16.36 59.31
N ALA A 596 -9.43 16.47 59.59
CA ALA A 596 -8.91 16.47 60.96
C ALA A 596 -9.35 17.72 61.75
N ILE A 597 -9.31 18.90 61.12
CA ILE A 597 -9.77 20.17 61.71
C ILE A 597 -11.28 20.16 61.95
N VAL A 598 -12.08 19.63 61.01
CA VAL A 598 -13.54 19.47 61.19
C VAL A 598 -13.84 18.56 62.38
N HIS A 599 -13.13 17.44 62.52
CA HIS A 599 -13.27 16.56 63.67
C HIS A 599 -12.91 17.25 64.99
N GLU A 600 -11.91 18.14 65.00
CA GLU A 600 -11.58 18.93 66.18
C GLU A 600 -12.65 19.97 66.52
N LEU A 601 -13.21 20.66 65.52
CA LEU A 601 -14.34 21.57 65.71
C LEU A 601 -15.57 20.86 66.28
N ASP A 602 -15.85 19.63 65.84
CA ASP A 602 -16.93 18.79 66.36
C ASP A 602 -16.68 18.38 67.83
N LEU A 603 -15.43 18.03 68.17
CA LEU A 603 -15.03 17.72 69.55
C LEU A 603 -15.03 18.96 70.46
N PHE A 604 -14.73 20.14 69.93
CA PHE A 604 -14.66 21.41 70.68
C PHE A 604 -16.04 22.03 70.90
N ARG A 605 -16.94 21.95 69.91
CA ARG A 605 -18.28 22.58 69.95
C ARG A 605 -19.23 22.00 70.99
N ASN A 606 -18.97 20.81 71.56
CA ASN A 606 -19.96 20.16 72.44
C ASN A 606 -19.32 19.39 73.62
N ARG A 607 -18.89 20.08 74.68
CA ARG A 607 -18.58 19.42 75.97
C ARG A 607 -19.86 19.11 76.76
N LYS A 608 -20.68 18.15 76.29
CA LYS A 608 -21.63 17.30 77.08
C LYS A 608 -22.58 16.47 76.18
N LEU A 609 -22.99 16.97 75.03
CA LEU A 609 -23.96 16.31 74.12
C LEU A 609 -23.34 15.30 73.13
N THR A 610 -22.06 15.46 72.77
CA THR A 610 -21.39 14.66 71.73
C THR A 610 -21.20 13.20 72.10
N ARG A 611 -21.14 12.88 73.40
CA ARG A 611 -21.00 11.49 73.84
C ARG A 611 -22.21 10.65 73.43
N TRP A 612 -23.38 11.28 73.28
CA TRP A 612 -24.63 10.64 72.87
C TRP A 612 -24.84 10.68 71.35
N PHE A 613 -24.47 11.78 70.68
CA PHE A 613 -24.64 11.92 69.22
C PHE A 613 -23.56 11.19 68.39
N ASN A 614 -22.29 11.17 68.82
CA ASN A 614 -21.23 10.41 68.12
C ASN A 614 -21.47 8.88 68.18
N GLN A 615 -22.27 8.40 69.13
CA GLN A 615 -22.65 6.98 69.22
C GLN A 615 -23.57 6.54 68.07
N PHE A 616 -24.34 7.45 67.47
CA PHE A 616 -25.33 7.10 66.45
C PHE A 616 -24.90 7.43 65.01
N PHE A 617 -24.07 8.46 64.77
CA PHE A 617 -23.91 9.01 63.41
C PHE A 617 -22.48 9.26 62.90
N GLU A 618 -21.40 8.98 63.64
CA GLU A 618 -20.06 9.13 63.06
C GLU A 618 -19.84 8.11 61.93
N LYS A 619 -19.61 8.59 60.69
CA LYS A 619 -19.41 7.77 59.48
C LYS A 619 -17.97 7.79 58.94
N SER A 620 -17.06 8.61 59.49
CA SER A 620 -15.72 8.76 58.95
C SER A 620 -14.87 7.52 59.24
N ASN A 621 -14.58 6.76 58.18
CA ASN A 621 -13.57 5.71 58.19
C ASN A 621 -12.53 6.08 57.13
N LEU A 622 -11.35 6.49 57.58
CA LEU A 622 -10.27 6.96 56.70
C LEU A 622 -9.48 5.82 56.05
N TRP A 623 -9.94 4.56 56.22
CA TRP A 623 -9.25 3.39 55.69
C TRP A 623 -8.97 3.49 54.19
N ASN A 624 -9.90 4.01 53.39
CA ASN A 624 -9.71 4.18 51.94
C ASN A 624 -9.13 5.55 51.55
N ASP A 625 -9.07 6.50 52.48
CA ASP A 625 -8.63 7.88 52.24
C ASP A 625 -7.16 8.12 52.59
N ILE A 626 -6.52 7.20 53.32
CA ILE A 626 -5.10 7.31 53.69
C ILE A 626 -4.20 7.13 52.46
N LEU A 627 -3.08 7.86 52.43
CA LEU A 627 -2.14 7.86 51.31
C LEU A 627 -1.63 6.45 50.98
N PRO A 628 -1.39 6.12 49.69
CA PRO A 628 -0.91 4.80 49.27
C PRO A 628 0.38 4.34 49.95
N SER A 629 1.25 5.28 50.34
CA SER A 629 2.50 5.02 51.09
C SER A 629 2.30 4.29 52.43
N PHE A 630 1.08 4.33 53.01
CA PHE A 630 0.75 3.65 54.27
C PHE A 630 0.18 2.23 54.08
N GLN A 631 0.26 1.66 52.88
CA GLN A 631 -0.28 0.32 52.61
C GLN A 631 0.33 -0.75 53.53
N GLN A 632 1.63 -0.68 53.82
CA GLN A 632 2.29 -1.59 54.77
C GLN A 632 1.61 -1.58 56.15
N LEU A 633 1.22 -0.40 56.66
CA LEU A 633 0.57 -0.30 57.98
C LEU A 633 -0.84 -0.89 57.97
N LYS A 634 -1.55 -0.84 56.84
CA LYS A 634 -2.84 -1.53 56.69
C LYS A 634 -2.67 -3.03 56.79
N ASP A 635 -1.71 -3.57 56.04
CA ASP A 635 -1.45 -5.00 55.96
C ASP A 635 -1.00 -5.53 57.33
N ASP A 636 -0.05 -4.84 57.97
CA ASP A 636 0.44 -5.19 59.31
C ASP A 636 -0.68 -5.08 60.35
N SER A 637 -1.49 -4.01 60.31
CA SER A 637 -2.60 -3.84 61.26
C SER A 637 -3.63 -4.96 61.14
N LEU A 638 -3.90 -5.48 59.94
CA LEU A 638 -4.78 -6.64 59.71
C LEU A 638 -4.19 -7.93 60.26
N MET A 639 -2.88 -8.12 60.14
CA MET A 639 -2.19 -9.32 60.65
C MET A 639 -2.08 -9.32 62.18
N LEU A 640 -1.77 -8.17 62.78
CA LEU A 640 -1.50 -8.04 64.21
C LEU A 640 -2.77 -8.03 65.05
N ASN A 641 -3.83 -7.40 64.55
CA ASN A 641 -5.07 -7.25 65.28
C ASN A 641 -6.10 -8.31 64.86
N LYS A 642 -6.19 -9.43 65.61
CA LYS A 642 -7.25 -10.42 65.39
C LYS A 642 -8.63 -9.78 65.54
N GLY A 643 -9.48 -9.87 64.50
CA GLY A 643 -10.88 -9.47 64.55
C GLY A 643 -11.16 -7.97 64.42
N LEU A 644 -10.64 -7.30 63.36
CA LEU A 644 -10.92 -5.88 63.08
C LEU A 644 -12.36 -5.57 62.59
N LYS A 645 -13.27 -6.54 62.58
CA LYS A 645 -14.67 -6.33 62.17
C LYS A 645 -15.36 -5.28 63.07
N GLY A 646 -15.77 -4.17 62.45
CA GLY A 646 -16.42 -3.04 63.11
C GLY A 646 -15.46 -1.95 63.64
N TYR A 647 -14.15 -2.10 63.46
CA TYR A 647 -13.19 -1.02 63.68
C TYR A 647 -13.17 -0.05 62.50
N ARG A 648 -12.87 1.22 62.77
CA ARG A 648 -12.74 2.29 61.77
C ARG A 648 -11.43 3.04 62.00
N LEU A 649 -10.76 3.42 60.92
CA LEU A 649 -9.53 4.21 60.97
C LEU A 649 -9.89 5.68 61.19
N GLN A 650 -9.42 6.24 62.29
CA GLN A 650 -9.73 7.60 62.72
C GLN A 650 -8.50 8.28 63.34
N PRO A 651 -8.43 9.62 63.33
CA PRO A 651 -7.42 10.35 64.10
C PRO A 651 -7.58 10.08 65.61
N SER A 652 -6.45 10.02 66.31
CA SER A 652 -6.43 9.82 67.75
C SER A 652 -6.86 11.05 68.54
N LEU A 653 -6.94 10.91 69.87
CA LEU A 653 -6.92 12.09 70.73
C LEU A 653 -5.62 12.88 70.47
N ASN A 654 -5.71 14.21 70.61
CA ASN A 654 -4.56 15.09 70.51
C ASN A 654 -3.59 14.77 71.67
N LEU A 655 -2.36 14.37 71.31
CA LEU A 655 -1.27 14.03 72.22
C LEU A 655 -0.77 15.22 73.04
N GLN A 656 -1.13 16.46 72.69
CA GLN A 656 -0.91 17.64 73.54
C GLN A 656 -1.82 17.64 74.78
N ARG A 657 -2.97 16.96 74.71
CA ARG A 657 -4.00 16.98 75.76
C ARG A 657 -3.99 15.74 76.65
N VAL A 658 -3.17 14.74 76.34
CA VAL A 658 -3.05 13.49 77.10
C VAL A 658 -1.58 13.14 77.26
N SER A 659 -1.18 12.58 78.40
CA SER A 659 0.23 12.24 78.64
C SER A 659 0.75 11.16 77.69
N PHE A 660 -0.11 10.20 77.33
CA PHE A 660 0.16 9.19 76.32
C PHE A 660 -1.15 8.56 75.84
N LEU A 661 -1.15 8.07 74.60
CA LEU A 661 -2.11 7.09 74.10
C LEU A 661 -1.61 5.70 74.48
N TYR A 662 -2.51 4.80 74.87
CA TYR A 662 -2.16 3.51 75.45
C TYR A 662 -2.85 2.37 74.69
N TYR A 663 -2.07 1.51 74.03
CA TYR A 663 -2.60 0.41 73.22
C TYR A 663 -2.05 -0.93 73.69
N PRO A 664 -2.89 -1.96 73.88
CA PRO A 664 -2.40 -3.31 74.10
C PRO A 664 -1.73 -3.84 72.83
N LEU A 665 -0.59 -4.52 72.99
CA LEU A 665 0.15 -5.20 71.94
C LEU A 665 0.23 -6.70 72.25
N ASP A 666 -0.40 -7.49 71.39
CA ASP A 666 -0.34 -8.95 71.44
C ASP A 666 0.73 -9.44 70.44
N LEU A 667 2.00 -9.34 70.83
CA LEU A 667 3.15 -9.48 69.92
C LEU A 667 3.33 -10.90 69.38
N ASN A 668 3.14 -11.93 70.22
CA ASN A 668 3.25 -13.36 69.87
C ASN A 668 4.53 -13.76 69.12
N ARG A 669 5.58 -12.92 69.16
CA ARG A 669 6.87 -13.11 68.49
C ARG A 669 7.99 -12.46 69.31
N PRO A 670 9.17 -13.11 69.44
CA PRO A 670 10.31 -12.56 70.15
C PRO A 670 11.03 -11.49 69.31
N ASP A 671 11.89 -10.71 69.96
CA ASP A 671 12.84 -9.78 69.33
C ASP A 671 12.19 -8.58 68.59
N LEU A 672 11.16 -7.97 69.18
CA LEU A 672 10.63 -6.69 68.69
C LEU A 672 11.72 -5.61 68.74
N ARG A 673 12.02 -4.97 67.62
CA ARG A 673 13.07 -3.94 67.47
C ARG A 673 12.59 -2.57 66.99
N GLY A 674 11.32 -2.43 66.61
CA GLY A 674 10.81 -1.13 66.20
C GLY A 674 9.33 -1.10 65.86
N ILE A 675 8.80 0.12 65.73
CA ILE A 675 7.39 0.40 65.40
C ILE A 675 7.29 1.43 64.29
N LEU A 676 6.35 1.22 63.36
CA LEU A 676 5.94 2.18 62.35
C LEU A 676 4.59 2.81 62.74
N LEU A 677 4.47 4.14 62.70
CA LEU A 677 3.23 4.87 62.98
C LEU A 677 2.86 5.82 61.85
N ALA A 678 1.57 6.09 61.70
CA ALA A 678 1.07 7.16 60.84
C ALA A 678 0.67 8.36 61.70
N SER A 679 1.44 9.45 61.65
CA SER A 679 1.20 10.69 62.39
C SER A 679 0.42 11.72 61.57
N ILE A 680 -0.30 12.60 62.27
CA ILE A 680 -1.01 13.75 61.71
C ILE A 680 -0.51 14.98 62.48
N LEU A 681 0.11 15.92 61.77
CA LEU A 681 0.75 17.11 62.34
C LEU A 681 0.09 18.38 61.78
N ASP A 682 -0.42 19.24 62.67
CA ASP A 682 -0.99 20.54 62.27
C ASP A 682 0.15 21.56 62.10
N LEU A 683 0.35 22.08 60.87
CA LEU A 683 1.50 22.92 60.50
C LEU A 683 1.27 24.42 60.82
N PRO A 684 2.35 25.20 61.05
CA PRO A 684 3.76 24.79 61.08
C PRO A 684 4.26 24.49 62.51
N LEU A 685 4.69 23.25 62.76
CA LEU A 685 5.38 22.85 63.99
C LEU A 685 6.87 23.17 63.89
N THR A 686 7.45 23.79 64.91
CA THR A 686 8.90 24.11 64.93
C THR A 686 9.64 23.50 66.12
N ARG A 687 8.94 22.96 67.12
CA ARG A 687 9.53 22.42 68.37
C ARG A 687 8.75 21.21 68.89
N GLY A 688 9.45 20.34 69.61
CA GLY A 688 8.89 19.15 70.28
C GLY A 688 9.31 17.82 69.66
N GLU A 689 8.94 16.74 70.35
CA GLU A 689 9.25 15.37 69.94
C GLU A 689 8.00 14.48 69.99
N LEU A 690 7.84 13.60 69.00
CA LEU A 690 6.89 12.48 69.04
C LEU A 690 7.67 11.22 69.42
N GLY A 691 7.14 10.42 70.35
CA GLY A 691 7.83 9.22 70.79
C GLY A 691 6.91 8.06 71.13
N VAL A 692 7.53 6.89 71.23
CA VAL A 692 6.92 5.63 71.59
C VAL A 692 7.64 5.00 72.77
N GLU A 693 6.91 4.29 73.62
CA GLU A 693 7.44 3.44 74.68
C GLU A 693 6.75 2.08 74.66
N ILE A 694 7.51 1.02 74.91
CA ILE A 694 7.00 -0.34 75.10
C ILE A 694 7.03 -0.67 76.57
N VAL A 695 5.86 -1.02 77.11
CA VAL A 695 5.66 -1.37 78.51
C VAL A 695 5.45 -2.88 78.63
N SER A 696 6.20 -3.52 79.53
CA SER A 696 6.17 -4.95 79.79
C SER A 696 4.95 -5.40 80.62
N PRO A 697 4.68 -6.72 80.71
CA PRO A 697 3.70 -7.30 81.64
C PRO A 697 3.87 -6.86 83.11
N SER A 698 5.09 -6.59 83.55
CA SER A 698 5.42 -6.12 84.90
C SER A 698 5.31 -4.60 85.06
N ASN A 699 4.68 -3.90 84.10
CA ASN A 699 4.50 -2.45 84.09
C ASN A 699 5.82 -1.64 84.09
N THR A 700 6.87 -2.19 83.48
CA THR A 700 8.17 -1.51 83.30
C THR A 700 8.38 -1.10 81.85
N ILE A 701 8.98 0.07 81.60
CA ILE A 701 9.35 0.50 80.25
C ILE A 701 10.57 -0.33 79.82
N VAL A 702 10.43 -1.12 78.76
CA VAL A 702 11.48 -1.99 78.23
C VAL A 702 12.11 -1.45 76.94
N ALA A 703 11.44 -0.51 76.26
CA ALA A 703 12.01 0.22 75.13
C ALA A 703 11.38 1.60 75.01
N GLN A 704 12.14 2.57 74.50
CA GLN A 704 11.68 3.93 74.25
C GLN A 704 12.43 4.55 73.07
N ARG A 705 11.72 5.32 72.23
CA ARG A 705 12.30 6.14 71.17
C ARG A 705 11.50 7.40 70.95
N ALA A 706 12.16 8.54 70.79
CA ALA A 706 11.53 9.82 70.41
C ALA A 706 12.25 10.40 69.19
N LEU A 707 11.49 11.13 68.36
CA LEU A 707 11.97 11.81 67.16
C LEU A 707 11.51 13.28 67.18
N PRO A 708 12.36 14.24 66.78
CA PRO A 708 11.97 15.62 66.58
C PRO A 708 10.83 15.73 65.55
N VAL A 709 9.77 16.48 65.88
CA VAL A 709 8.59 16.59 64.99
C VAL A 709 8.91 17.25 63.65
N ASN A 710 9.96 18.07 63.59
CA ASN A 710 10.44 18.71 62.35
C ASN A 710 11.16 17.74 61.38
N GLN A 711 11.49 16.52 61.83
CA GLN A 711 12.08 15.46 61.01
C GLN A 711 11.03 14.44 60.54
N ILE A 712 9.76 14.64 60.89
CA ILE A 712 8.68 13.72 60.56
C ILE A 712 8.02 14.13 59.25
N ASP A 713 8.11 13.26 58.26
CA ASP A 713 7.34 13.38 57.02
C ASP A 713 5.98 12.69 57.18
N GLU A 714 4.90 13.48 57.24
CA GLU A 714 3.51 12.99 57.34
C GLU A 714 3.05 12.17 56.13
N SER A 715 3.80 12.19 55.02
CA SER A 715 3.44 11.45 53.80
C SER A 715 3.94 10.02 53.78
N VAL A 716 4.71 9.58 54.78
CA VAL A 716 5.23 8.21 54.90
C VAL A 716 5.15 7.68 56.35
N PRO A 717 5.19 6.35 56.57
CA PRO A 717 5.22 5.79 57.92
C PRO A 717 6.44 6.22 58.73
N VAL A 718 6.20 6.75 59.93
CA VAL A 718 7.24 7.21 60.86
C VAL A 718 7.83 6.02 61.60
N ARG A 719 9.14 5.87 61.52
CA ARG A 719 9.85 4.69 62.04
C ARG A 719 10.54 4.97 63.38
N PHE A 720 10.21 4.17 64.39
CA PHE A 720 10.80 4.21 65.72
C PHE A 720 11.56 2.93 66.02
N ASP A 721 12.88 2.94 65.81
CA ASP A 721 13.76 1.80 66.12
C ASP A 721 14.30 1.88 67.56
N PHE A 722 14.42 0.73 68.22
CA PHE A 722 14.99 0.55 69.56
C PHE A 722 15.72 -0.80 69.67
N ALA A 723 16.45 -0.99 70.77
CA ALA A 723 17.15 -2.26 71.01
C ALA A 723 16.14 -3.44 71.08
N PRO A 724 16.45 -4.59 70.47
CA PRO A 724 15.57 -5.76 70.44
C PRO A 724 15.11 -6.19 71.84
N ILE A 725 13.80 -6.30 72.02
CA ILE A 725 13.19 -6.73 73.27
C ILE A 725 13.14 -8.26 73.29
N LYS A 726 14.05 -8.87 74.05
CA LYS A 726 14.08 -10.33 74.25
C LYS A 726 12.81 -10.81 74.94
N HIS A 727 12.33 -12.00 74.56
CA HIS A 727 11.12 -12.63 75.11
C HIS A 727 9.82 -11.81 74.92
N SER A 728 9.75 -10.99 73.86
CA SER A 728 8.54 -10.21 73.54
C SER A 728 7.34 -11.08 73.09
N ASP A 729 7.52 -12.39 72.96
CA ASP A 729 6.51 -13.41 72.72
C ASP A 729 5.74 -13.85 73.97
N HIS A 730 6.25 -13.56 75.18
CA HIS A 730 5.63 -13.98 76.42
C HIS A 730 4.94 -12.83 77.17
N GLY A 731 3.62 -12.95 77.30
CA GLY A 731 2.78 -11.99 78.03
C GLY A 731 2.26 -10.85 77.14
N ARG A 732 1.48 -9.95 77.75
CA ARG A 732 0.88 -8.81 77.06
C ARG A 732 1.72 -7.57 77.25
N PHE A 733 2.11 -6.93 76.15
CA PHE A 733 2.83 -5.66 76.16
C PHE A 733 1.87 -4.52 75.89
N TRP A 734 2.32 -3.29 76.11
CA TRP A 734 1.58 -2.09 75.73
C TRP A 734 2.46 -1.08 75.02
N LEU A 735 1.90 -0.50 73.95
CA LEU A 735 2.45 0.65 73.27
C LEU A 735 1.92 1.93 73.91
N ARG A 736 2.84 2.77 74.37
CA ARG A 736 2.54 4.18 74.65
C ARG A 736 3.03 5.05 73.53
N VAL A 737 2.19 5.94 73.05
CA VAL A 737 2.59 7.01 72.12
C VAL A 737 2.43 8.34 72.85
N PHE A 738 3.45 9.17 72.87
CA PHE A 738 3.47 10.44 73.58
C PHE A 738 4.05 11.53 72.69
N ALA A 739 3.72 12.78 72.98
CA ALA A 739 4.40 13.93 72.40
C ALA A 739 4.84 14.88 73.53
N ARG A 740 6.03 15.47 73.41
CA ARG A 740 6.61 16.38 74.41
C ARG A 740 6.95 17.71 73.75
N GLU A 741 6.77 18.80 74.50
CA GLU A 741 7.16 20.16 74.08
C GLU A 741 6.58 20.59 72.72
N ILE A 742 5.38 20.11 72.40
CA ILE A 742 4.66 20.44 71.16
C ILE A 742 3.76 21.68 71.33
N ASP A 743 3.86 22.59 70.37
CA ASP A 743 3.10 23.85 70.32
C ASP A 743 1.80 23.74 69.51
N THR A 744 1.67 22.74 68.63
CA THR A 744 0.43 22.46 67.90
C THR A 744 -0.11 21.04 68.18
N PRO A 745 -1.39 20.76 67.82
CA PRO A 745 -1.96 19.43 67.95
C PRO A 745 -1.18 18.36 67.17
N VAL A 746 -0.82 17.28 67.86
CA VAL A 746 -0.23 16.09 67.25
C VAL A 746 -1.17 14.91 67.48
N ARG A 747 -1.49 14.20 66.41
CA ARG A 747 -2.31 12.98 66.46
C ARG A 747 -1.60 11.85 65.74
N ILE A 748 -2.08 10.64 65.95
CA ILE A 748 -1.77 9.49 65.12
C ILE A 748 -3.05 8.91 64.56
N PHE A 749 -2.97 8.12 63.50
CA PHE A 749 -4.09 7.28 63.13
C PHE A 749 -4.23 6.12 64.12
N GLU A 750 -5.46 5.80 64.50
CA GLU A 750 -5.79 4.65 65.34
C GLU A 750 -7.07 3.95 64.86
N LEU A 751 -7.24 2.70 65.27
CA LEU A 751 -8.43 1.91 64.97
C LEU A 751 -9.39 1.95 66.16
N ARG A 752 -10.57 2.53 65.94
CA ARG A 752 -11.61 2.65 66.97
C ARG A 752 -12.81 1.77 66.67
N LYS A 753 -13.32 1.08 67.69
CA LYS A 753 -14.60 0.38 67.66
C LYS A 753 -15.48 0.85 68.80
N TYR A 754 -16.63 1.36 68.43
CA TYR A 754 -17.66 1.79 69.35
C TYR A 754 -18.56 0.60 69.72
N SER A 755 -18.99 0.53 70.98
CA SER A 755 -19.94 -0.48 71.45
C SER A 755 -21.33 -0.25 70.83
N ALA A 756 -22.12 -1.31 70.67
CA ALA A 756 -23.49 -1.17 70.18
C ALA A 756 -24.30 -0.28 71.15
N PHE A 757 -24.97 0.75 70.62
CA PHE A 757 -25.65 1.80 71.39
C PHE A 757 -24.74 2.59 72.37
N GLY A 758 -23.42 2.40 72.28
CA GLY A 758 -22.42 3.21 72.97
C GLY A 758 -22.34 3.05 74.50
N LEU A 759 -23.08 2.11 75.08
CA LEU A 759 -23.12 1.86 76.52
C LEU A 759 -21.87 1.12 77.07
N GLY A 760 -21.01 0.59 76.19
CA GLY A 760 -19.75 -0.07 76.55
C GLY A 760 -18.50 0.79 76.25
N PRO A 761 -17.33 0.44 76.81
CA PRO A 761 -16.09 1.20 76.65
C PRO A 761 -15.64 1.28 75.18
N LEU A 762 -15.08 2.43 74.78
CA LEU A 762 -14.42 2.60 73.48
C LEU A 762 -13.24 1.64 73.39
N GLN A 763 -13.20 0.84 72.32
CA GLN A 763 -12.07 -0.04 72.06
C GLN A 763 -11.15 0.62 71.04
N ALA A 764 -9.93 0.94 71.46
CA ALA A 764 -8.88 1.47 70.60
C ALA A 764 -7.78 0.43 70.38
N ARG A 765 -7.31 0.32 69.13
CA ARG A 765 -6.16 -0.51 68.73
C ARG A 765 -5.20 0.37 67.93
N ALA A 766 -3.91 0.08 68.06
CA ALA A 766 -2.89 0.80 67.31
C ALA A 766 -3.04 0.48 65.81
N PHE A 767 -2.97 1.53 64.98
CA PHE A 767 -2.72 1.41 63.54
C PHE A 767 -1.22 1.58 63.33
N CYS A 768 -0.49 0.46 63.36
CA CYS A 768 0.96 0.44 63.36
C CYS A 768 1.54 -0.77 62.64
N GLY A 769 2.79 -0.65 62.21
CA GLY A 769 3.63 -1.77 61.79
C GLY A 769 4.61 -2.17 62.90
N LEU A 770 4.95 -3.45 63.00
CA LEU A 770 5.90 -3.97 63.99
C LEU A 770 7.12 -4.59 63.30
N LEU A 771 8.32 -4.19 63.73
CA LEU A 771 9.58 -4.64 63.16
C LEU A 771 10.28 -5.61 64.12
N PHE A 772 10.63 -6.81 63.67
CA PHE A 772 11.35 -7.83 64.45
C PHE A 772 12.76 -8.06 63.90
N GLU A 773 13.72 -8.47 64.76
CA GLU A 773 15.14 -8.61 64.39
C GLU A 773 15.41 -9.80 63.45
N ASN A 774 14.71 -10.92 63.62
CA ASN A 774 14.83 -12.11 62.78
C ASN A 774 13.64 -12.25 61.81
N ALA A 775 13.52 -11.35 60.85
CA ALA A 775 12.71 -11.57 59.66
C ALA A 775 13.54 -12.33 58.60
N GLN A 776 13.84 -13.61 58.83
CA GLN A 776 14.22 -14.48 57.72
C GLN A 776 12.97 -14.74 56.87
N ARG A 777 12.91 -13.98 55.77
CA ARG A 777 12.14 -14.09 54.52
C ARG A 777 10.86 -14.93 54.52
#